data_AF-A0A9D3MRM2-F1
#
_entry.id   AF-A0A9D3MRM2-F1
#
_cell.length_a   1.000
_cell.length_b   1.000
_cell.length_c   1.000
_cell.angle_alpha   90.00
_cell.angle_beta   90.00
_cell.angle_gamma   90.00
#
_symmetry.space_group_name_H-M   'P 1'
#
loop_
_entity.id
_entity.type
_entity.pdbx_description
1 polymer ?
#
loop_
_entity_poly.entity_id
_entity_poly.type
_entity_poly.pdbx_seq_one_letter_code
_entity_poly.pdbx_strand_id
1 'polypeptide(L)'
;MDDDEEMKNQCFGGEYMGEVFDHMMKRMSYRRQKRWWNALHPVRMPTAIECSVRKQNVQFMHNRMQYSLEYFQFVKKLLTCNSVYLNPPPGQDHLLPEAEEMAMISIQLAARFLFSTGFHTKKIVRGPASDWYDALCILLRHSKNVRYWFAHNVLFAHVARFSEYLLECPSAEVRGAFAKLVVFLAHFSLQDGPCPSPIASPGPSSQPQPACDNLSLSDHLLRAVLNLLRREVSEHGRHLQQYFNLFVMYANLGVPEKTQLLKLSVPATFMLVALDEGPGPPIKYQYAELGKLYTVVSQLVRCCDVSSRMQSSINGNPPLPNPYGDPNLPQPIMALQQLVAEILFVRTSYVKKIIEDCSNSEETVKLLRFSCWENPQFSSTVLSELLWQVAYSYTYELRPYLDLLLQILLIEDSWQTHRIHNVLKGIPDDRDGLFDTIQRSKNHYQKRAYQCIKCMVALFSNCTVAYQILQSNGDLKRKWTWAVEWLGDELERRPYSGNPQYTYNNWSPPVQSNETSNGYFLERSHSARMTLAKACELCPEERHLTKHEVVSEEDAQRKSPPPQQLLPGEVAGEQQHTEPDDQEAPDDHDSSPPEDTTLYPNSPGTQYQQQNNHPHGQPYTGPAAQHVNNPQPRPGQRAQENWEGTEEAPPTQTKE
;
A
#
# COMPACT_ATOMS: atom_id res chain seq x y z
N MET A 1 6.78 7.60 56.69
CA MET A 1 7.08 6.25 57.25
C MET A 1 5.82 5.39 57.35
N ASP A 2 4.74 5.81 56.70
CA ASP A 2 3.38 5.47 57.10
C ASP A 2 2.85 4.25 56.32
N ASP A 3 3.31 4.07 55.08
CA ASP A 3 2.98 2.91 54.22
C ASP A 3 3.27 1.55 54.89
N ASP A 4 4.36 1.46 55.67
CA ASP A 4 4.75 0.25 56.41
C ASP A 4 3.90 0.00 57.66
N GLU A 5 3.29 1.05 58.25
CA GLU A 5 2.29 0.89 59.32
C GLU A 5 0.90 0.57 58.75
N GLU A 6 0.50 1.21 57.64
CA GLU A 6 -0.77 0.92 57.00
C GLU A 6 -0.81 -0.52 56.46
N MET A 7 0.25 -0.98 55.76
CA MET A 7 0.34 -2.36 55.29
C MET A 7 0.31 -3.37 56.46
N LYS A 8 0.94 -3.06 57.61
CA LYS A 8 0.83 -3.90 58.82
C LYS A 8 -0.58 -3.92 59.38
N ASN A 9 -1.25 -2.77 59.50
CA ASN A 9 -2.60 -2.67 60.04
C ASN A 9 -3.62 -3.43 59.17
N GLN A 10 -3.51 -3.32 57.84
CA GLN A 10 -4.40 -4.02 56.91
C GLN A 10 -4.13 -5.54 56.86
N CYS A 11 -2.86 -5.98 56.83
CA CYS A 11 -2.51 -7.39 56.67
C CYS A 11 -2.49 -8.20 57.98
N PHE A 12 -2.23 -7.58 59.14
CA PHE A 12 -1.98 -8.28 60.41
C PHE A 12 -2.87 -7.83 61.60
N GLY A 13 -3.96 -7.09 61.33
CA GLY A 13 -5.07 -6.94 62.27
C GLY A 13 -4.99 -5.72 63.19
N GLY A 14 -4.89 -4.52 62.60
CA GLY A 14 -5.01 -3.24 63.29
C GLY A 14 -6.40 -2.95 63.87
N GLU A 15 -6.55 -1.80 64.54
CA GLU A 15 -7.85 -1.29 65.00
C GLU A 15 -8.77 -1.00 63.81
N TYR A 16 -10.05 -1.38 63.90
CA TYR A 16 -11.05 -1.04 62.88
C TYR A 16 -12.15 -0.16 63.47
N MET A 17 -12.77 0.66 62.63
CA MET A 17 -13.95 1.46 63.00
C MET A 17 -15.21 0.62 62.82
N GLY A 18 -15.87 0.30 63.92
CA GLY A 18 -17.13 -0.45 63.93
C GLY A 18 -18.30 0.41 64.42
N GLU A 19 -19.49 0.20 63.86
CA GLU A 19 -20.71 0.77 64.39
C GLU A 19 -21.07 0.11 65.72
N VAL A 20 -21.31 0.92 66.74
CA VAL A 20 -21.81 0.50 68.06
C VAL A 20 -23.02 1.34 68.38
N PHE A 21 -24.11 0.71 68.80
CA PHE A 21 -25.29 1.45 69.26
C PHE A 21 -25.00 2.06 70.65
N ASP A 22 -24.93 3.38 70.72
CA ASP A 22 -24.68 4.10 71.96
C ASP A 22 -25.97 4.20 72.76
N HIS A 23 -26.10 3.39 73.81
CA HIS A 23 -27.33 3.33 74.62
C HIS A 23 -27.62 4.60 75.44
N MET A 24 -26.64 5.49 75.65
CA MET A 24 -26.88 6.80 76.27
C MET A 24 -27.39 7.82 75.24
N MET A 25 -26.83 7.84 74.03
CA MET A 25 -27.28 8.74 72.95
C MET A 25 -28.43 8.17 72.09
N LYS A 26 -28.82 6.91 72.30
CA LYS A 26 -29.82 6.15 71.51
C LYS A 26 -29.61 6.23 69.98
N ARG A 27 -28.35 6.20 69.53
CA ARG A 27 -27.98 6.22 68.10
C ARG A 27 -26.75 5.36 67.81
N MET A 28 -26.60 4.95 66.55
CA MET A 28 -25.37 4.35 66.05
C MET A 28 -24.21 5.34 66.13
N SER A 29 -23.05 4.85 66.55
CA SER A 29 -21.81 5.62 66.72
C SER A 29 -20.62 4.78 66.29
N TYR A 30 -19.80 5.29 65.37
CA TYR A 30 -18.55 4.64 64.99
C TYR A 30 -17.51 4.84 66.11
N ARG A 31 -17.01 3.74 66.66
CA ARG A 31 -15.89 3.75 67.62
C ARG A 31 -14.79 2.78 67.14
N ARG A 32 -13.53 3.09 67.44
CA ARG A 32 -12.42 2.16 67.20
C ARG A 32 -12.58 0.93 68.10
N GLN A 33 -12.52 -0.25 67.52
CA GLN A 33 -12.51 -1.52 68.23
C GLN A 33 -11.19 -2.26 68.01
N LYS A 34 -10.61 -2.74 69.12
CA LYS A 34 -9.51 -3.70 69.10
C LYS A 34 -10.09 -5.11 68.90
N ARG A 35 -9.57 -5.86 67.94
CA ARG A 35 -9.95 -7.27 67.75
C ARG A 35 -9.36 -8.12 68.88
N TRP A 36 -10.21 -8.87 69.58
CA TRP A 36 -9.85 -9.66 70.78
C TRP A 36 -9.00 -10.91 70.51
N TRP A 37 -8.60 -11.17 69.26
CA TRP A 37 -7.84 -12.35 68.87
C TRP A 37 -6.36 -12.33 69.29
N ASN A 38 -5.82 -11.19 69.72
CA ASN A 38 -4.41 -11.02 70.08
C ASN A 38 -4.07 -11.56 71.50
N ALA A 39 -4.84 -12.51 72.02
CA ALA A 39 -4.72 -13.07 73.37
C ALA A 39 -3.96 -14.41 73.45
N LEU A 40 -3.73 -15.12 72.33
CA LEU A 40 -2.97 -16.38 72.30
C LEU A 40 -1.77 -16.29 71.36
N HIS A 41 -0.61 -16.03 71.94
CA HIS A 41 0.74 -16.07 71.34
C HIS A 41 1.01 -15.11 70.17
N PRO A 42 2.28 -14.76 69.91
CA PRO A 42 2.65 -14.21 68.61
C PRO A 42 2.43 -15.30 67.56
N VAL A 43 1.47 -15.08 66.65
CA VAL A 43 1.20 -15.99 65.52
C VAL A 43 2.36 -15.89 64.53
N ARG A 44 3.45 -16.59 64.83
CA ARG A 44 4.51 -16.88 63.86
C ARG A 44 3.85 -17.63 62.71
N MET A 45 4.00 -17.09 61.50
CA MET A 45 3.59 -17.74 60.27
C MET A 45 4.18 -19.17 60.27
N PRO A 46 3.35 -20.23 60.13
CA PRO A 46 3.86 -21.60 60.08
C PRO A 46 4.96 -21.71 59.04
N THR A 47 6.07 -22.40 59.36
CA THR A 47 7.31 -22.35 58.54
C THR A 47 7.08 -22.76 57.09
N ALA A 48 6.16 -23.71 56.81
CA ALA A 48 5.75 -24.06 55.45
C ALA A 48 5.12 -22.88 54.69
N ILE A 49 4.30 -22.06 55.35
CA ILE A 49 3.69 -20.84 54.79
C ILE A 49 4.75 -19.74 54.65
N GLU A 50 5.64 -19.55 55.63
CA GLU A 50 6.74 -18.57 55.52
C GLU A 50 7.68 -18.92 54.35
N CYS A 51 8.04 -20.19 54.19
CA CYS A 51 8.81 -20.68 53.05
C CYS A 51 8.05 -20.52 51.72
N SER A 52 6.74 -20.77 51.69
CA SER A 52 5.92 -20.57 50.49
C SER A 52 5.84 -19.09 50.10
N VAL A 53 5.54 -18.20 51.04
CA VAL A 53 5.46 -16.75 50.82
C VAL A 53 6.84 -16.18 50.47
N ARG A 54 7.92 -16.59 51.15
CA ARG A 54 9.29 -16.19 50.78
C ARG A 54 9.65 -16.67 49.37
N LYS A 55 9.31 -17.91 48.99
CA LYS A 55 9.53 -18.44 47.64
C LYS A 55 8.75 -17.66 46.59
N GLN A 56 7.46 -17.40 46.82
CA GLN A 56 6.60 -16.61 45.94
C GLN A 56 7.08 -15.15 45.82
N ASN A 57 7.50 -14.52 46.91
CA ASN A 57 8.02 -13.15 46.91
C ASN A 57 9.40 -13.06 46.22
N VAL A 58 10.29 -14.04 46.41
CA VAL A 58 11.56 -14.12 45.66
C VAL A 58 11.29 -14.34 44.17
N GLN A 59 10.35 -15.21 43.80
CA GLN A 59 9.99 -15.46 42.41
C GLN A 59 9.30 -14.24 41.77
N PHE A 60 8.44 -13.54 42.50
CA PHE A 60 7.84 -12.27 42.08
C PHE A 60 8.89 -11.16 41.91
N MET A 61 9.84 -11.04 42.84
CA MET A 61 10.95 -10.08 42.74
C MET A 61 11.87 -10.41 41.57
N HIS A 62 12.17 -11.70 41.34
CA HIS A 62 12.98 -12.15 40.20
C HIS A 62 12.29 -11.81 38.87
N ASN A 63 11.00 -12.15 38.73
CA ASN A 63 10.20 -11.76 37.57
C ASN A 63 10.15 -10.22 37.39
N ARG A 64 9.93 -9.46 38.48
CA ARG A 64 9.90 -7.99 38.45
C ARG A 64 11.24 -7.37 38.03
N MET A 65 12.37 -7.99 38.41
CA MET A 65 13.71 -7.57 37.97
C MET A 65 14.01 -7.99 36.53
N GLN A 66 13.58 -9.18 36.10
CA GLN A 66 13.70 -9.63 34.70
C GLN A 66 12.88 -8.78 33.73
N TYR A 67 11.82 -8.11 34.19
CA TYR A 67 10.99 -7.20 33.40
C TYR A 67 11.18 -5.72 33.76
N SER A 68 12.38 -5.35 34.25
CA SER A 68 12.77 -3.95 34.48
C SER A 68 13.37 -3.30 33.23
N LEU A 69 13.16 -1.98 33.07
CA LEU A 69 13.72 -1.21 31.96
C LEU A 69 15.26 -1.16 32.06
N GLU A 70 15.79 -1.11 33.27
CA GLU A 70 17.21 -1.04 33.59
C GLU A 70 17.92 -2.33 33.16
N TYR A 71 17.29 -3.50 33.37
CA TYR A 71 17.81 -4.79 32.88
C TYR A 71 17.87 -4.84 31.35
N PHE A 72 16.83 -4.39 30.66
CA PHE A 72 16.81 -4.32 29.19
C PHE A 72 17.86 -3.32 28.65
N GLN A 73 18.05 -2.17 29.31
CA GLN A 73 19.13 -1.24 28.99
C GLN A 73 20.52 -1.81 29.26
N PHE A 74 20.70 -2.58 30.35
CA PHE A 74 21.96 -3.26 30.67
C PHE A 74 22.30 -4.29 29.59
N VAL A 75 21.37 -5.15 29.22
CA VAL A 75 21.57 -6.13 28.13
C VAL A 75 21.89 -5.40 26.82
N LYS A 76 21.13 -4.37 26.44
CA LYS A 76 21.42 -3.59 25.21
C LYS A 76 22.83 -3.00 25.22
N LYS A 77 23.25 -2.38 26.34
CA LYS A 77 24.60 -1.81 26.51
C LYS A 77 25.70 -2.88 26.44
N LEU A 78 25.47 -4.05 27.05
CA LEU A 78 26.42 -5.18 27.03
C LEU A 78 26.61 -5.77 25.63
N LEU A 79 25.56 -5.78 24.80
CA LEU A 79 25.67 -6.20 23.39
C LEU A 79 26.44 -5.20 22.52
N THR A 80 26.47 -3.92 22.88
CA THR A 80 27.06 -2.85 22.06
C THR A 80 28.37 -2.27 22.60
N CYS A 81 28.81 -2.62 23.82
CA CYS A 81 29.99 -2.02 24.45
C CYS A 81 31.28 -2.25 23.66
N ASN A 82 31.39 -3.40 22.98
CA ASN A 82 32.57 -3.78 22.20
C ASN A 82 32.50 -3.31 20.73
N SER A 83 31.47 -2.54 20.34
CA SER A 83 31.24 -2.11 18.95
C SER A 83 32.42 -1.41 18.27
N VAL A 84 33.30 -0.76 19.04
CA VAL A 84 34.55 -0.14 18.53
C VAL A 84 35.46 -1.18 17.87
N TYR A 85 35.51 -2.40 18.41
CA TYR A 85 36.32 -3.51 17.88
C TYR A 85 35.64 -4.29 16.74
N LEU A 86 34.36 -4.02 16.47
CA LEU A 86 33.54 -4.75 15.48
C LEU A 86 33.43 -4.04 14.13
N ASN A 87 34.21 -2.97 13.93
CA ASN A 87 34.45 -2.37 12.62
C ASN A 87 35.88 -2.74 12.21
N PRO A 88 36.11 -3.39 11.05
CA PRO A 88 37.45 -3.78 10.64
C PRO A 88 38.31 -2.54 10.28
N PRO A 89 39.65 -2.64 10.40
CA PRO A 89 40.55 -1.56 10.00
C PRO A 89 40.39 -1.15 8.53
N PRO A 90 40.69 0.11 8.16
CA PRO A 90 40.65 0.55 6.76
C PRO A 90 41.53 -0.33 5.86
N GLY A 91 40.91 -0.97 4.86
CA GLY A 91 41.59 -1.92 3.96
C GLY A 91 41.52 -3.39 4.39
N GLN A 92 40.70 -3.74 5.39
CA GLN A 92 40.36 -5.13 5.74
C GLN A 92 38.84 -5.35 5.68
N ASP A 93 38.41 -6.43 5.02
CA ASP A 93 36.99 -6.81 4.89
C ASP A 93 36.52 -7.80 5.98
N HIS A 94 37.42 -8.21 6.87
CA HIS A 94 37.19 -9.27 7.87
C HIS A 94 37.55 -8.78 9.28
N LEU A 95 36.84 -9.30 10.28
CA LEU A 95 37.19 -9.07 11.69
C LEU A 95 38.48 -9.81 12.07
N LEU A 96 39.17 -9.28 13.08
CA LEU A 96 40.19 -10.02 13.82
C LEU A 96 39.54 -11.21 14.55
N PRO A 97 40.24 -12.34 14.77
CA PRO A 97 39.65 -13.52 15.42
C PRO A 97 39.00 -13.23 16.78
N GLU A 98 39.64 -12.40 17.60
CA GLU A 98 39.16 -12.00 18.93
C GLU A 98 37.90 -11.12 18.83
N ALA A 99 37.80 -10.31 17.77
CA ALA A 99 36.62 -9.51 17.48
C ALA A 99 35.46 -10.38 16.94
N GLU A 100 35.76 -11.41 16.15
CA GLU A 100 34.77 -12.41 15.73
C GLU A 100 34.26 -13.23 16.92
N GLU A 101 35.12 -13.64 17.85
CA GLU A 101 34.71 -14.33 19.09
C GLU A 101 33.83 -13.43 19.98
N MET A 102 34.21 -12.16 20.18
CA MET A 102 33.37 -11.19 20.90
C MET A 102 32.00 -10.97 20.22
N ALA A 103 31.95 -10.94 18.88
CA ALA A 103 30.69 -10.88 18.14
C ALA A 103 29.87 -12.16 18.28
N MET A 104 30.52 -13.34 18.29
CA MET A 104 29.89 -14.65 18.46
C MET A 104 29.25 -14.80 19.85
N ILE A 105 29.98 -14.47 20.92
CA ILE A 105 29.44 -14.52 22.29
C ILE A 105 28.28 -13.50 22.45
N SER A 106 28.46 -12.29 21.91
CA SER A 106 27.41 -11.26 21.91
C SER A 106 26.16 -11.70 21.14
N ILE A 107 26.28 -12.30 19.95
CA ILE A 107 25.10 -12.72 19.18
C ILE A 107 24.36 -13.89 19.87
N GLN A 108 25.10 -14.78 20.54
CA GLN A 108 24.51 -15.88 21.31
C GLN A 108 23.66 -15.34 22.48
N LEU A 109 24.18 -14.35 23.21
CA LEU A 109 23.43 -13.64 24.26
C LEU A 109 22.21 -12.89 23.68
N ALA A 110 22.41 -12.13 22.60
CA ALA A 110 21.36 -11.34 21.95
C ALA A 110 20.21 -12.22 21.47
N ALA A 111 20.52 -13.31 20.74
CA ALA A 111 19.54 -14.23 20.21
C ALA A 111 18.74 -14.93 21.32
N ARG A 112 19.43 -15.46 22.36
CA ARG A 112 18.77 -16.09 23.50
C ARG A 112 17.85 -15.11 24.21
N PHE A 113 18.31 -13.88 24.48
CA PHE A 113 17.51 -12.86 25.15
C PHE A 113 16.30 -12.42 24.31
N LEU A 114 16.49 -12.07 23.04
CA LEU A 114 15.44 -11.50 22.20
C LEU A 114 14.32 -12.50 21.87
N PHE A 115 14.67 -13.73 21.50
CA PHE A 115 13.71 -14.77 21.10
C PHE A 115 13.16 -15.61 22.28
N SER A 116 13.60 -15.36 23.52
CA SER A 116 12.90 -15.86 24.72
C SER A 116 12.07 -14.77 25.40
N THR A 117 12.61 -13.57 25.53
CA THR A 117 12.09 -12.53 26.43
C THR A 117 11.88 -11.20 25.73
N GLY A 118 12.87 -10.75 24.94
CA GLY A 118 12.92 -9.39 24.42
C GLY A 118 11.73 -9.01 23.55
N PHE A 119 11.43 -9.80 22.51
CA PHE A 119 10.33 -9.50 21.59
C PHE A 119 8.94 -9.81 22.15
N HIS A 120 8.84 -10.72 23.13
CA HIS A 120 7.58 -11.06 23.81
C HIS A 120 7.10 -9.98 24.79
N THR A 121 7.96 -9.06 25.22
CA THR A 121 7.60 -8.01 26.19
C THR A 121 7.00 -6.76 25.56
N LYS A 122 6.29 -5.97 26.38
CA LYS A 122 5.67 -4.70 25.97
C LYS A 122 6.73 -3.63 25.64
N LYS A 123 6.41 -2.74 24.69
CA LYS A 123 7.29 -1.64 24.23
C LYS A 123 7.86 -0.79 25.38
N ILE A 124 7.09 -0.57 26.44
CA ILE A 124 7.49 0.22 27.62
C ILE A 124 8.70 -0.38 28.38
N VAL A 125 8.90 -1.69 28.34
CA VAL A 125 10.04 -2.37 28.99
C VAL A 125 11.21 -2.50 28.01
N ARG A 126 10.95 -2.98 26.79
CA ARG A 126 11.99 -3.25 25.79
C ARG A 126 12.55 -2.02 25.08
N GLY A 127 11.84 -0.89 25.12
CA GLY A 127 12.06 0.25 24.24
C GLY A 127 11.60 -0.03 22.80
N PRO A 128 12.10 0.75 21.82
CA PRO A 128 11.85 0.48 20.40
C PRO A 128 12.48 -0.85 19.95
N ALA A 129 11.87 -1.50 18.96
CA ALA A 129 12.43 -2.73 18.38
C ALA A 129 13.54 -2.45 17.35
N SER A 130 13.59 -1.22 16.80
CA SER A 130 14.67 -0.73 15.93
C SER A 130 16.04 -0.88 16.59
N ASP A 131 16.19 -0.38 17.82
CA ASP A 131 17.47 -0.38 18.55
C ASP A 131 18.07 -1.78 18.70
N TRP A 132 17.21 -2.80 18.83
CA TRP A 132 17.62 -4.19 18.97
C TRP A 132 18.03 -4.79 17.62
N TYR A 133 17.34 -4.41 16.54
CA TYR A 133 17.79 -4.68 15.17
C TYR A 133 19.14 -4.00 14.89
N ASP A 134 19.31 -2.73 15.26
CA ASP A 134 20.56 -1.99 15.03
C ASP A 134 21.73 -2.59 15.83
N ALA A 135 21.49 -3.02 17.08
CA ALA A 135 22.47 -3.76 17.88
C ALA A 135 22.85 -5.11 17.24
N LEU A 136 21.88 -5.87 16.73
CA LEU A 136 22.15 -7.12 15.99
C LEU A 136 22.96 -6.85 14.70
N CYS A 137 22.68 -5.77 13.97
CA CYS A 137 23.39 -5.40 12.75
C CYS A 137 24.89 -5.14 12.99
N ILE A 138 25.27 -4.53 14.11
CA ILE A 138 26.69 -4.34 14.48
C ILE A 138 27.40 -5.69 14.59
N LEU A 139 26.78 -6.66 15.26
CA LEU A 139 27.33 -8.00 15.47
C LEU A 139 27.39 -8.83 14.18
N LEU A 140 26.41 -8.68 13.29
CA LEU A 140 26.21 -9.53 12.10
C LEU A 140 26.90 -9.00 10.82
N ARG A 141 27.42 -7.77 10.79
CA ARG A 141 27.89 -7.14 9.54
C ARG A 141 29.17 -7.74 8.96
N HIS A 142 30.19 -7.98 9.79
CA HIS A 142 31.56 -8.23 9.31
C HIS A 142 32.05 -9.68 9.46
N SER A 143 31.20 -10.59 9.95
CA SER A 143 31.51 -12.03 10.04
C SER A 143 30.44 -12.90 9.38
N LYS A 144 30.88 -13.73 8.44
CA LYS A 144 30.06 -14.81 7.88
C LYS A 144 29.81 -15.94 8.87
N ASN A 145 30.75 -16.20 9.78
CA ASN A 145 30.64 -17.25 10.80
C ASN A 145 29.54 -16.90 11.82
N VAL A 146 29.46 -15.63 12.25
CA VAL A 146 28.41 -15.11 13.13
C VAL A 146 27.04 -15.11 12.42
N ARG A 147 26.97 -14.74 11.13
CA ARG A 147 25.74 -14.86 10.31
C ARG A 147 25.28 -16.31 10.17
N TYR A 148 26.19 -17.22 9.82
CA TYR A 148 25.93 -18.66 9.68
C TYR A 148 25.44 -19.27 10.99
N TRP A 149 26.14 -19.00 12.10
CA TRP A 149 25.71 -19.47 13.42
C TRP A 149 24.31 -18.96 13.76
N PHE A 150 24.04 -17.67 13.56
CA PHE A 150 22.73 -17.08 13.85
C PHE A 150 21.63 -17.72 12.99
N ALA A 151 21.82 -17.80 11.68
CA ALA A 151 20.81 -18.35 10.79
C ALA A 151 20.51 -19.83 11.12
N HIS A 152 21.53 -20.66 11.35
CA HIS A 152 21.30 -22.08 11.65
C HIS A 152 20.71 -22.30 13.06
N ASN A 153 21.28 -21.67 14.10
CA ASN A 153 20.87 -21.94 15.49
C ASN A 153 19.64 -21.13 15.94
N VAL A 154 19.34 -20.01 15.29
CA VAL A 154 18.25 -19.10 15.69
C VAL A 154 17.07 -19.16 14.73
N LEU A 155 17.29 -19.31 13.42
CA LEU A 155 16.21 -19.32 12.42
C LEU A 155 15.86 -20.74 11.94
N PHE A 156 16.83 -21.48 11.41
CA PHE A 156 16.55 -22.80 10.80
C PHE A 156 16.29 -23.90 11.83
N ALA A 157 16.96 -23.89 13.00
CA ALA A 157 16.63 -24.78 14.12
C ALA A 157 15.22 -24.55 14.70
N HIS A 158 14.58 -23.42 14.36
CA HIS A 158 13.27 -23.02 14.87
C HIS A 158 12.42 -22.41 13.74
N VAL A 159 12.20 -23.16 12.65
CA VAL A 159 11.58 -22.66 11.39
C VAL A 159 10.27 -21.88 11.60
N ALA A 160 9.47 -22.24 12.62
CA ALA A 160 8.25 -21.50 13.01
C ALA A 160 8.50 -20.00 13.26
N ARG A 161 9.71 -19.58 13.65
CA ARG A 161 10.06 -18.16 13.83
C ARG A 161 9.83 -17.30 12.58
N PHE A 162 9.87 -17.89 11.39
CA PHE A 162 9.54 -17.17 10.16
C PHE A 162 8.05 -16.78 10.09
N SER A 163 7.10 -17.64 10.49
CA SER A 163 5.68 -17.27 10.59
C SER A 163 5.42 -16.44 11.85
N GLU A 164 5.95 -16.87 13.00
CA GLU A 164 5.82 -16.24 14.32
C GLU A 164 6.13 -14.74 14.23
N TYR A 165 7.26 -14.35 13.62
CA TYR A 165 7.72 -12.96 13.59
C TYR A 165 7.36 -12.18 12.32
N LEU A 166 7.00 -12.80 11.19
CA LEU A 166 6.55 -12.07 9.98
C LEU A 166 5.03 -11.96 9.86
N LEU A 167 4.27 -12.93 10.36
CA LEU A 167 2.85 -13.11 10.09
C LEU A 167 1.99 -13.07 11.38
N GLU A 168 2.42 -13.74 12.44
CA GLU A 168 1.60 -13.92 13.65
C GLU A 168 1.80 -12.80 14.69
N CYS A 169 3.04 -12.34 14.91
CA CYS A 169 3.40 -11.44 16.01
C CYS A 169 2.55 -10.15 15.98
N PRO A 170 1.78 -9.85 17.04
CA PRO A 170 0.84 -8.72 17.02
C PRO A 170 1.53 -7.34 17.02
N SER A 171 2.82 -7.27 17.40
CA SER A 171 3.56 -6.02 17.42
C SER A 171 4.17 -5.73 16.05
N ALA A 172 3.49 -4.92 15.23
CA ALA A 172 3.94 -4.53 13.89
C ALA A 172 5.38 -3.95 13.85
N GLU A 173 5.80 -3.31 14.94
CA GLU A 173 7.18 -2.83 15.14
C GLU A 173 8.21 -3.98 15.22
N VAL A 174 7.87 -5.07 15.91
CA VAL A 174 8.70 -6.28 15.99
C VAL A 174 8.70 -7.00 14.65
N ARG A 175 7.54 -7.10 13.97
CA ARG A 175 7.47 -7.64 12.60
C ARG A 175 8.38 -6.87 11.65
N GLY A 176 8.37 -5.54 11.72
CA GLY A 176 9.25 -4.67 10.93
C GLY A 176 10.73 -4.86 11.27
N ALA A 177 11.10 -4.99 12.55
CA ALA A 177 12.47 -5.24 12.97
C ALA A 177 12.98 -6.62 12.51
N PHE A 178 12.16 -7.67 12.63
CA PHE A 178 12.51 -9.02 12.17
C PHE A 178 12.58 -9.12 10.63
N ALA A 179 11.64 -8.51 9.90
CA ALA A 179 11.70 -8.44 8.43
C ALA A 179 12.98 -7.73 7.95
N LYS A 180 13.37 -6.62 8.59
CA LYS A 180 14.66 -5.96 8.32
C LYS A 180 15.85 -6.85 8.67
N LEU A 181 15.81 -7.61 9.77
CA LEU A 181 16.88 -8.54 10.15
C LEU A 181 17.08 -9.64 9.11
N VAL A 182 16.00 -10.22 8.58
CA VAL A 182 16.06 -11.22 7.50
C VAL A 182 16.62 -10.61 6.20
N VAL A 183 16.20 -9.39 5.83
CA VAL A 183 16.76 -8.64 4.69
C VAL A 183 18.26 -8.36 4.86
N PHE A 184 18.68 -7.92 6.05
CA PHE A 184 20.08 -7.67 6.38
C PHE A 184 20.92 -8.94 6.27
N LEU A 185 20.46 -10.05 6.85
CA LEU A 185 21.13 -11.35 6.78
C LEU A 185 21.25 -11.83 5.33
N ALA A 186 20.17 -11.78 4.55
CA ALA A 186 20.18 -12.18 3.15
C ALA A 186 21.12 -11.30 2.29
N HIS A 187 21.21 -10.00 2.57
CA HIS A 187 22.09 -9.09 1.82
C HIS A 187 23.57 -9.39 2.09
N PHE A 188 23.98 -9.34 3.36
CA PHE A 188 25.38 -9.61 3.71
C PHE A 188 25.81 -11.07 3.44
N SER A 189 24.85 -12.01 3.36
CA SER A 189 25.13 -13.40 3.01
C SER A 189 25.12 -13.74 1.52
N LEU A 190 24.93 -12.76 0.62
CA LEU A 190 25.14 -12.98 -0.83
C LEU A 190 26.61 -13.28 -1.16
N GLN A 191 27.54 -12.74 -0.38
CA GLN A 191 28.98 -12.79 -0.65
C GLN A 191 29.72 -13.83 0.20
N ASP A 192 29.01 -14.56 1.07
CA ASP A 192 29.62 -15.52 2.02
C ASP A 192 30.12 -16.81 1.36
N GLY A 193 29.67 -17.07 0.12
CA GLY A 193 29.92 -18.29 -0.65
C GLY A 193 28.84 -19.37 -0.44
N PRO A 194 29.09 -20.60 -0.93
CA PRO A 194 28.20 -21.75 -0.70
C PRO A 194 28.02 -22.05 0.79
N CYS A 195 26.80 -22.39 1.17
CA CYS A 195 26.38 -22.71 2.52
C CYS A 195 25.79 -24.13 2.54
N PRO A 196 26.20 -25.02 3.47
CA PRO A 196 25.57 -26.33 3.64
C PRO A 196 24.06 -26.21 3.87
N SER A 197 23.28 -27.12 3.29
CA SER A 197 21.83 -27.09 3.46
C SER A 197 21.44 -27.19 4.94
N PRO A 198 20.56 -26.31 5.46
CA PRO A 198 20.16 -26.33 6.87
C PRO A 198 19.28 -27.54 7.22
N ILE A 199 18.79 -28.29 6.22
CA ILE A 199 18.07 -29.55 6.40
C ILE A 199 19.04 -30.70 6.10
N ALA A 200 19.76 -31.15 7.12
CA ALA A 200 20.49 -32.41 7.06
C ALA A 200 19.48 -33.55 6.85
N SER A 201 19.43 -34.12 5.64
CA SER A 201 18.47 -35.16 5.28
C SER A 201 18.90 -36.52 5.86
N PRO A 202 18.15 -37.13 6.80
CA PRO A 202 18.53 -38.39 7.41
C PRO A 202 18.03 -39.55 6.54
N GLY A 203 18.73 -39.81 5.42
CA GLY A 203 18.31 -40.83 4.45
C GLY A 203 19.46 -41.41 3.61
N PRO A 204 19.82 -42.69 3.78
CA PRO A 204 20.80 -43.37 2.94
C PRO A 204 20.17 -43.83 1.61
N SER A 205 19.75 -42.87 0.78
CA SER A 205 19.15 -43.13 -0.53
C SER A 205 19.65 -42.12 -1.57
N SER A 206 20.74 -42.48 -2.25
CA SER A 206 21.39 -41.65 -3.25
C SER A 206 20.60 -41.60 -4.58
N GLN A 207 19.86 -40.51 -4.79
CA GLN A 207 19.70 -39.92 -6.11
C GLN A 207 20.27 -38.51 -6.10
N PRO A 208 21.23 -38.16 -6.98
CA PRO A 208 21.78 -36.81 -7.03
C PRO A 208 20.72 -35.86 -7.60
N GLN A 209 20.18 -34.98 -6.75
CA GLN A 209 19.42 -33.79 -7.15
C GLN A 209 20.41 -32.74 -7.70
N PRO A 210 20.55 -32.51 -9.02
CA PRO A 210 21.76 -31.89 -9.59
C PRO A 210 21.87 -30.36 -9.43
N ALA A 211 21.33 -29.78 -8.35
CA ALA A 211 21.08 -28.34 -8.24
C ALA A 211 21.24 -27.72 -6.83
N CYS A 212 21.62 -28.49 -5.80
CA CYS A 212 21.61 -27.99 -4.41
C CYS A 212 22.98 -27.52 -3.87
N ASP A 213 24.08 -27.98 -4.47
CA ASP A 213 25.39 -28.01 -3.79
C ASP A 213 26.15 -26.67 -3.75
N ASN A 214 25.62 -25.61 -4.36
CA ASN A 214 26.26 -24.29 -4.49
C ASN A 214 25.38 -23.12 -4.00
N LEU A 215 24.35 -23.39 -3.18
CA LEU A 215 23.43 -22.35 -2.68
C LEU A 215 24.07 -21.52 -1.57
N SER A 216 23.88 -20.19 -1.60
CA SER A 216 24.34 -19.30 -0.54
C SER A 216 23.48 -19.40 0.72
N LEU A 217 23.94 -18.80 1.83
CA LEU A 217 23.09 -18.64 3.01
C LEU A 217 21.90 -17.71 2.73
N SER A 218 22.05 -16.72 1.83
CA SER A 218 20.93 -15.88 1.36
C SER A 218 19.84 -16.71 0.67
N ASP A 219 20.21 -17.64 -0.22
CA ASP A 219 19.25 -18.48 -0.94
C ASP A 219 18.40 -19.32 0.02
N HIS A 220 19.03 -19.85 1.08
CA HIS A 220 18.32 -20.62 2.10
C HIS A 220 17.36 -19.76 2.93
N LEU A 221 17.74 -18.51 3.28
CA LEU A 221 16.87 -17.57 3.98
C LEU A 221 15.66 -17.17 3.13
N LEU A 222 15.87 -16.79 1.87
CA LEU A 222 14.78 -16.40 0.97
C LEU A 222 13.85 -17.58 0.62
N ARG A 223 14.40 -18.79 0.45
CA ARG A 223 13.59 -20.01 0.27
C ARG A 223 12.76 -20.35 1.51
N ALA A 224 13.29 -20.12 2.73
CA ALA A 224 12.54 -20.31 3.96
C ALA A 224 11.35 -19.33 4.06
N VAL A 225 11.56 -18.05 3.73
CA VAL A 225 10.48 -17.05 3.66
C VAL A 225 9.45 -17.39 2.58
N LEU A 226 9.88 -17.73 1.36
CA LEU A 226 8.99 -18.12 0.26
C LEU A 226 8.17 -19.38 0.57
N ASN A 227 8.72 -20.34 1.33
CA ASN A 227 7.98 -21.54 1.75
C ASN A 227 6.79 -21.25 2.67
N LEU A 228 6.71 -20.06 3.31
CA LEU A 228 5.51 -19.64 4.05
C LEU A 228 4.26 -19.56 3.14
N LEU A 229 4.44 -19.33 1.83
CA LEU A 229 3.35 -19.31 0.85
C LEU A 229 2.64 -20.66 0.71
N ARG A 230 3.24 -21.78 1.15
CA ARG A 230 2.65 -23.12 1.08
C ARG A 230 1.51 -23.35 2.07
N ARG A 231 1.46 -22.59 3.17
CA ARG A 231 0.42 -22.71 4.21
C ARG A 231 0.24 -21.40 4.99
N GLU A 232 1.27 -20.99 5.73
CA GLU A 232 1.21 -19.93 6.75
C GLU A 232 0.61 -18.62 6.25
N VAL A 233 0.93 -18.22 5.01
CA VAL A 233 0.43 -16.98 4.40
C VAL A 233 -1.09 -17.01 4.15
N SER A 234 -1.64 -18.17 3.81
CA SER A 234 -3.09 -18.35 3.58
C SER A 234 -3.92 -18.29 4.87
N GLU A 235 -3.30 -18.66 6.00
CA GLU A 235 -3.90 -18.64 7.33
C GLU A 235 -3.79 -17.26 7.99
N HIS A 236 -2.70 -16.52 7.72
CA HIS A 236 -2.38 -15.23 8.36
C HIS A 236 -2.56 -14.01 7.45
N GLY A 237 -3.61 -14.02 6.62
CA GLY A 237 -3.90 -13.01 5.58
C GLY A 237 -4.04 -11.55 6.03
N ARG A 238 -4.04 -11.26 7.34
CA ARG A 238 -4.10 -9.89 7.88
C ARG A 238 -2.77 -9.13 7.81
N HIS A 239 -1.63 -9.80 7.67
CA HIS A 239 -0.29 -9.19 7.79
C HIS A 239 0.58 -9.30 6.51
N LEU A 240 -0.06 -9.68 5.39
CA LEU A 240 0.51 -9.83 4.05
C LEU A 240 1.33 -8.62 3.58
N GLN A 241 0.83 -7.40 3.82
CA GLN A 241 1.51 -6.17 3.39
C GLN A 241 2.94 -6.08 3.97
N GLN A 242 3.16 -6.51 5.22
CA GLN A 242 4.50 -6.52 5.82
C GLN A 242 5.37 -7.67 5.29
N TYR A 243 4.78 -8.85 5.07
CA TYR A 243 5.46 -10.00 4.45
C TYR A 243 5.98 -9.65 3.05
N PHE A 244 5.14 -9.13 2.14
CA PHE A 244 5.56 -8.74 0.80
C PHE A 244 6.52 -7.54 0.80
N ASN A 245 6.40 -6.62 1.77
CA ASN A 245 7.35 -5.52 1.92
C ASN A 245 8.77 -5.98 2.31
N LEU A 246 8.97 -7.21 2.82
CA LEU A 246 10.31 -7.81 2.98
C LEU A 246 11.03 -7.88 1.62
N PHE A 247 10.34 -8.39 0.60
CA PHE A 247 10.87 -8.52 -0.75
C PHE A 247 11.07 -7.17 -1.45
N VAL A 248 10.20 -6.18 -1.18
CA VAL A 248 10.40 -4.77 -1.62
C VAL A 248 11.65 -4.17 -0.97
N MET A 249 11.86 -4.39 0.33
CA MET A 249 13.08 -3.92 1.01
C MET A 249 14.33 -4.59 0.43
N TYR A 250 14.27 -5.89 0.08
CA TYR A 250 15.40 -6.62 -0.51
C TYR A 250 15.72 -6.14 -1.95
N ALA A 251 14.71 -6.06 -2.82
CA ALA A 251 14.86 -5.62 -4.21
C ALA A 251 15.41 -4.19 -4.33
N ASN A 252 15.16 -3.33 -3.34
CA ASN A 252 15.64 -1.94 -3.32
C ASN A 252 17.11 -1.78 -2.85
N LEU A 253 17.81 -2.85 -2.44
CA LEU A 253 19.22 -2.76 -2.04
C LEU A 253 20.18 -2.67 -3.23
N GLY A 254 19.87 -3.35 -4.34
CA GLY A 254 20.79 -3.39 -5.48
C GLY A 254 20.42 -4.36 -6.60
N VAL A 255 21.29 -4.39 -7.61
CA VAL A 255 21.21 -5.31 -8.76
C VAL A 255 21.45 -6.77 -8.34
N PRO A 256 22.39 -7.12 -7.43
CA PRO A 256 22.56 -8.50 -6.97
C PRO A 256 21.29 -9.12 -6.36
N GLU A 257 20.56 -8.35 -5.56
CA GLU A 257 19.35 -8.76 -4.87
C GLU A 257 18.20 -8.98 -5.86
N LYS A 258 17.99 -8.04 -6.80
CA LYS A 258 17.06 -8.21 -7.92
C LYS A 258 17.40 -9.46 -8.75
N THR A 259 18.68 -9.67 -9.04
CA THR A 259 19.18 -10.85 -9.76
C THR A 259 18.88 -12.15 -9.02
N GLN A 260 19.01 -12.17 -7.69
CA GLN A 260 18.70 -13.35 -6.89
C GLN A 260 17.18 -13.63 -6.84
N LEU A 261 16.34 -12.60 -6.64
CA LEU A 261 14.89 -12.75 -6.65
C LEU A 261 14.36 -13.24 -8.02
N LEU A 262 14.97 -12.78 -9.12
CA LEU A 262 14.70 -13.29 -10.47
C LEU A 262 15.12 -14.77 -10.60
N LYS A 263 16.34 -15.15 -10.15
CA LYS A 263 16.79 -16.55 -10.14
C LYS A 263 15.92 -17.48 -9.29
N LEU A 264 15.33 -16.96 -8.21
CA LEU A 264 14.35 -17.66 -7.37
C LEU A 264 12.92 -17.67 -7.95
N SER A 265 12.71 -17.14 -9.15
CA SER A 265 11.41 -17.07 -9.84
C SER A 265 10.30 -16.40 -9.01
N VAL A 266 10.68 -15.39 -8.22
CA VAL A 266 9.76 -14.63 -7.36
C VAL A 266 8.62 -13.95 -8.15
N PRO A 267 8.83 -13.34 -9.34
CA PRO A 267 7.73 -12.76 -10.09
C PRO A 267 6.66 -13.79 -10.46
N ALA A 268 7.03 -14.95 -11.02
CA ALA A 268 6.08 -16.01 -11.38
C ALA A 268 5.33 -16.51 -10.14
N THR A 269 6.05 -16.78 -9.05
CA THR A 269 5.46 -17.23 -7.79
C THR A 269 4.44 -16.22 -7.25
N PHE A 270 4.75 -14.92 -7.32
CA PHE A 270 3.88 -13.86 -6.83
C PHE A 270 2.67 -13.63 -7.74
N MET A 271 2.85 -13.67 -9.06
CA MET A 271 1.75 -13.56 -10.02
C MET A 271 0.74 -14.70 -9.88
N LEU A 272 1.21 -15.93 -9.65
CA LEU A 272 0.37 -17.08 -9.35
C LEU A 272 -0.39 -16.90 -8.03
N VAL A 273 0.27 -16.41 -6.97
CA VAL A 273 -0.38 -16.10 -5.68
C VAL A 273 -1.47 -15.02 -5.82
N ALA A 274 -1.28 -14.02 -6.70
CA ALA A 274 -2.30 -13.01 -6.98
C ALA A 274 -3.52 -13.56 -7.77
N LEU A 275 -3.36 -14.70 -8.45
CA LEU A 275 -4.42 -15.43 -9.16
C LEU A 275 -5.03 -16.56 -8.32
N ASP A 276 -4.65 -16.71 -7.05
CA ASP A 276 -4.94 -17.87 -6.19
C ASP A 276 -4.45 -19.24 -6.75
N GLU A 277 -3.60 -19.22 -7.78
CA GLU A 277 -2.86 -20.37 -8.36
C GLU A 277 -1.50 -20.61 -7.65
N GLY A 278 -1.32 -20.08 -6.43
CA GLY A 278 -0.05 -20.09 -5.71
C GLY A 278 0.44 -21.47 -5.24
N PRO A 279 1.66 -21.56 -4.65
CA PRO A 279 2.25 -22.81 -4.17
C PRO A 279 1.60 -23.35 -2.87
N GLY A 280 0.43 -22.86 -2.50
CA GLY A 280 -0.33 -23.16 -1.29
C GLY A 280 -1.79 -22.69 -1.43
N PRO A 281 -2.62 -22.81 -0.39
CA PRO A 281 -4.06 -22.51 -0.48
C PRO A 281 -4.35 -21.04 -0.84
N PRO A 282 -5.47 -20.76 -1.54
CA PRO A 282 -5.98 -19.42 -1.77
C PRO A 282 -6.08 -18.56 -0.51
N ILE A 283 -5.90 -17.25 -0.64
CA ILE A 283 -5.86 -16.33 0.50
C ILE A 283 -7.29 -16.02 0.97
N LYS A 284 -7.74 -16.71 2.01
CA LYS A 284 -9.12 -16.63 2.54
C LYS A 284 -9.51 -15.31 3.22
N TYR A 285 -8.64 -14.31 3.20
CA TYR A 285 -8.86 -13.03 3.89
C TYR A 285 -9.43 -11.99 2.92
N GLN A 286 -10.69 -11.58 3.15
CA GLN A 286 -11.50 -10.74 2.26
C GLN A 286 -10.84 -9.40 1.85
N TYR A 287 -9.89 -8.89 2.64
CA TYR A 287 -9.20 -7.61 2.40
C TYR A 287 -7.68 -7.82 2.27
N ALA A 288 -7.26 -8.78 1.44
CA ALA A 288 -5.85 -9.11 1.23
C ALA A 288 -5.09 -7.99 0.50
N GLU A 289 -4.25 -7.24 1.23
CA GLU A 289 -3.46 -6.13 0.67
C GLU A 289 -2.26 -6.62 -0.17
N LEU A 290 -2.50 -6.91 -1.44
CA LEU A 290 -1.48 -7.38 -2.40
C LEU A 290 -0.65 -6.26 -3.06
N GLY A 291 -0.87 -4.97 -2.76
CA GLY A 291 -0.13 -3.86 -3.39
C GLY A 291 1.41 -3.97 -3.30
N LYS A 292 1.93 -4.58 -2.23
CA LYS A 292 3.37 -4.86 -2.08
C LYS A 292 3.86 -6.08 -2.86
N LEU A 293 2.99 -7.04 -3.18
CA LEU A 293 3.27 -8.13 -4.12
C LEU A 293 3.45 -7.53 -5.53
N TYR A 294 2.47 -6.72 -5.99
CA TYR A 294 2.54 -6.05 -7.30
C TYR A 294 3.73 -5.11 -7.44
N THR A 295 4.14 -4.43 -6.36
CA THR A 295 5.39 -3.65 -6.31
C THR A 295 6.60 -4.50 -6.70
N VAL A 296 6.77 -5.70 -6.11
CA VAL A 296 7.91 -6.59 -6.41
C VAL A 296 7.85 -7.10 -7.85
N VAL A 297 6.67 -7.45 -8.35
CA VAL A 297 6.50 -7.89 -9.75
C VAL A 297 6.90 -6.76 -10.71
N SER A 298 6.41 -5.53 -10.50
CA SER A 298 6.83 -4.35 -11.30
C SER A 298 8.35 -4.17 -11.29
N GLN A 299 8.96 -4.09 -10.10
CA GLN A 299 10.38 -3.81 -9.96
C GLN A 299 11.26 -4.86 -10.63
N LEU A 300 10.90 -6.15 -10.53
CA LEU A 300 11.70 -7.23 -11.11
C LEU A 300 11.45 -7.42 -12.61
N VAL A 301 10.21 -7.31 -13.10
CA VAL A 301 9.89 -7.46 -14.53
C VAL A 301 10.50 -6.33 -15.36
N ARG A 302 10.52 -5.08 -14.85
CA ARG A 302 11.16 -3.93 -15.53
C ARG A 302 12.70 -3.98 -15.52
N CYS A 303 13.29 -5.02 -14.92
CA CYS A 303 14.71 -5.34 -15.01
C CYS A 303 15.03 -6.47 -16.02
N CYS A 304 14.02 -7.05 -16.68
CA CYS A 304 14.19 -8.13 -17.65
C CYS A 304 14.13 -7.63 -19.10
N ASP A 305 14.78 -8.37 -20.01
CA ASP A 305 14.60 -8.13 -21.45
C ASP A 305 13.24 -8.69 -21.92
N VAL A 306 12.48 -7.82 -22.59
CA VAL A 306 11.16 -8.09 -23.17
C VAL A 306 11.12 -7.83 -24.68
N SER A 307 12.27 -7.62 -25.33
CA SER A 307 12.37 -7.33 -26.77
C SER A 307 11.73 -8.40 -27.66
N SER A 308 11.68 -9.65 -27.19
CA SER A 308 10.94 -10.77 -27.81
C SER A 308 9.40 -10.68 -27.72
N ARG A 309 8.86 -9.57 -27.22
CA ARG A 309 7.44 -9.20 -27.21
C ARG A 309 7.17 -7.83 -27.83
N MET A 310 8.21 -7.19 -28.40
CA MET A 310 8.13 -5.86 -29.01
C MET A 310 8.11 -5.97 -30.54
N GLN A 311 7.25 -5.19 -31.18
CA GLN A 311 7.01 -5.15 -32.62
C GLN A 311 6.61 -3.71 -33.01
N SER A 312 7.25 -3.12 -34.02
CA SER A 312 6.85 -1.80 -34.51
C SER A 312 5.56 -1.87 -35.32
N SER A 313 4.75 -0.80 -35.29
CA SER A 313 3.59 -0.64 -36.17
C SER A 313 3.99 -0.38 -37.63
N ILE A 314 5.23 0.07 -37.85
CA ILE A 314 5.78 0.33 -39.18
C ILE A 314 6.48 -0.93 -39.68
N ASN A 315 5.84 -1.63 -40.62
CA ASN A 315 6.37 -2.86 -41.21
C ASN A 315 7.81 -2.69 -41.72
N GLY A 316 8.72 -3.51 -41.21
CA GLY A 316 10.15 -3.49 -41.56
C GLY A 316 11.05 -2.66 -40.63
N ASN A 317 10.48 -1.80 -39.78
CA ASN A 317 11.26 -1.08 -38.77
C ASN A 317 11.51 -1.94 -37.51
N PRO A 318 12.68 -1.82 -36.87
CA PRO A 318 12.89 -2.38 -35.55
C PRO A 318 12.06 -1.63 -34.49
N PRO A 319 11.65 -2.28 -33.39
CA PRO A 319 11.00 -1.61 -32.27
C PRO A 319 11.89 -0.54 -31.62
N LEU A 320 11.27 0.53 -31.12
CA LEU A 320 11.96 1.57 -30.36
C LEU A 320 12.47 1.04 -28.99
N PRO A 321 13.64 1.46 -28.48
CA PRO A 321 14.11 1.10 -27.14
C PRO A 321 13.12 1.52 -26.05
N ASN A 322 12.88 0.64 -25.07
CA ASN A 322 11.85 0.82 -24.05
C ASN A 322 12.31 1.77 -22.91
N PRO A 323 11.72 2.97 -22.75
CA PRO A 323 12.15 3.97 -21.77
C PRO A 323 11.62 3.69 -20.35
N TYR A 324 10.73 2.71 -20.18
CA TYR A 324 10.05 2.43 -18.90
C TYR A 324 10.70 1.27 -18.11
N GLY A 325 11.90 0.84 -18.49
CA GLY A 325 12.72 -0.09 -17.70
C GLY A 325 13.17 0.51 -16.35
N ASP A 326 14.00 -0.21 -15.60
CA ASP A 326 14.63 0.37 -14.42
C ASP A 326 15.70 1.42 -14.82
N PRO A 327 15.56 2.71 -14.47
CA PRO A 327 16.48 3.76 -14.90
C PRO A 327 17.88 3.63 -14.28
N ASN A 328 18.07 2.73 -13.31
CA ASN A 328 19.37 2.45 -12.69
C ASN A 328 20.13 1.32 -13.41
N LEU A 329 19.55 0.71 -14.46
CA LEU A 329 20.16 -0.37 -15.23
C LEU A 329 20.54 0.10 -16.65
N PRO A 330 21.82 -0.01 -17.06
CA PRO A 330 22.23 0.30 -18.42
C PRO A 330 21.85 -0.81 -19.42
N GLN A 331 21.61 -2.03 -18.94
CA GLN A 331 21.12 -3.19 -19.70
C GLN A 331 20.26 -4.07 -18.79
N PRO A 332 19.30 -4.87 -19.33
CA PRO A 332 18.52 -5.81 -18.54
C PRO A 332 19.37 -6.89 -17.85
N ILE A 333 18.93 -7.35 -16.69
CA ILE A 333 19.63 -8.37 -15.87
C ILE A 333 19.64 -9.74 -16.57
N MET A 334 18.53 -10.11 -17.20
CA MET A 334 18.33 -11.37 -17.92
C MET A 334 17.09 -11.29 -18.82
N ALA A 335 16.95 -12.23 -19.76
CA ALA A 335 15.70 -12.43 -20.49
C ALA A 335 14.53 -12.76 -19.55
N LEU A 336 13.32 -12.26 -19.86
CA LEU A 336 12.13 -12.53 -19.08
C LEU A 336 11.83 -14.05 -19.04
N GLN A 337 11.58 -14.57 -17.84
CA GLN A 337 11.27 -15.99 -17.64
C GLN A 337 9.97 -16.38 -18.34
N GLN A 338 9.95 -17.50 -19.07
CA GLN A 338 8.82 -17.87 -19.92
C GLN A 338 7.48 -17.97 -19.19
N LEU A 339 7.44 -18.47 -17.94
CA LEU A 339 6.22 -18.52 -17.12
C LEU A 339 5.72 -17.12 -16.73
N VAL A 340 6.63 -16.19 -16.44
CA VAL A 340 6.27 -14.78 -16.19
C VAL A 340 5.70 -14.15 -17.46
N ALA A 341 6.31 -14.45 -18.61
CA ALA A 341 5.84 -13.96 -19.90
C ALA A 341 4.48 -14.56 -20.32
N GLU A 342 4.19 -15.82 -19.95
CA GLU A 342 2.89 -16.45 -20.15
C GLU A 342 1.80 -15.77 -19.30
N ILE A 343 2.02 -15.67 -17.98
CA ILE A 343 1.03 -15.09 -17.07
C ILE A 343 0.81 -13.61 -17.35
N LEU A 344 1.85 -12.85 -17.74
CA LEU A 344 1.71 -11.42 -18.04
C LEU A 344 1.13 -11.15 -19.43
N PHE A 345 1.68 -11.75 -20.49
CA PHE A 345 1.35 -11.36 -21.87
C PHE A 345 0.30 -12.24 -22.55
N VAL A 346 -0.06 -13.40 -21.98
CA VAL A 346 -1.04 -14.34 -22.58
C VAL A 346 -2.29 -14.48 -21.70
N ARG A 347 -2.15 -14.56 -20.37
CA ARG A 347 -3.29 -14.70 -19.46
C ARG A 347 -3.91 -13.34 -19.11
N THR A 348 -5.01 -13.01 -19.78
CA THR A 348 -5.78 -11.76 -19.54
C THR A 348 -6.23 -11.60 -18.09
N SER A 349 -6.45 -12.70 -17.36
CA SER A 349 -6.83 -12.71 -15.95
C SER A 349 -5.85 -11.95 -15.04
N TYR A 350 -4.54 -11.99 -15.31
CA TYR A 350 -3.57 -11.26 -14.50
C TYR A 350 -3.62 -9.74 -14.76
N VAL A 351 -3.80 -9.34 -16.04
CA VAL A 351 -3.96 -7.94 -16.43
C VAL A 351 -5.23 -7.36 -15.81
N LYS A 352 -6.32 -8.12 -15.82
CA LYS A 352 -7.55 -7.78 -15.09
C LYS A 352 -7.29 -7.60 -13.60
N LYS A 353 -6.71 -8.62 -12.95
CA LYS A 353 -6.50 -8.66 -11.51
C LYS A 353 -5.64 -7.51 -10.97
N ILE A 354 -4.57 -7.11 -11.68
CA ILE A 354 -3.73 -5.97 -11.27
C ILE A 354 -4.41 -4.60 -11.51
N ILE A 355 -5.28 -4.49 -12.52
CA ILE A 355 -6.08 -3.28 -12.77
C ILE A 355 -7.15 -3.12 -11.69
N GLU A 356 -7.89 -4.18 -11.35
CA GLU A 356 -8.91 -4.17 -10.30
C GLU A 356 -8.32 -3.93 -8.90
N ASP A 357 -7.26 -4.65 -8.51
CA ASP A 357 -6.67 -4.52 -7.17
C ASP A 357 -5.88 -3.21 -6.96
N CYS A 358 -5.26 -2.67 -8.01
CA CYS A 358 -4.14 -1.73 -7.87
C CYS A 358 -3.98 -0.72 -9.03
N SER A 359 -5.06 -0.33 -9.72
CA SER A 359 -5.04 0.72 -10.75
C SER A 359 -4.48 2.06 -10.29
N ASN A 360 -4.64 2.41 -9.00
CA ASN A 360 -4.14 3.65 -8.41
C ASN A 360 -2.63 3.62 -8.03
N SER A 361 -1.94 2.50 -8.24
CA SER A 361 -0.54 2.32 -7.84
C SER A 361 0.44 2.77 -8.94
N GLU A 362 1.40 3.62 -8.58
CA GLU A 362 2.46 4.11 -9.47
C GLU A 362 3.28 2.95 -10.08
N GLU A 363 3.47 1.86 -9.33
CA GLU A 363 4.17 0.67 -9.82
C GLU A 363 3.33 -0.16 -10.80
N THR A 364 2.00 -0.17 -10.66
CA THR A 364 1.10 -0.74 -11.69
C THR A 364 1.22 0.06 -12.98
N VAL A 365 1.18 1.40 -12.90
CA VAL A 365 1.36 2.29 -14.06
C VAL A 365 2.69 2.03 -14.75
N LYS A 366 3.80 1.91 -14.00
CA LYS A 366 5.13 1.61 -14.55
C LYS A 366 5.17 0.24 -15.24
N LEU A 367 4.65 -0.81 -14.62
CA LEU A 367 4.63 -2.16 -15.20
C LEU A 367 3.80 -2.22 -16.48
N LEU A 368 2.60 -1.61 -16.49
CA LEU A 368 1.72 -1.61 -17.65
C LEU A 368 2.31 -0.76 -18.79
N ARG A 369 2.90 0.41 -18.52
CA ARG A 369 3.58 1.21 -19.55
C ARG A 369 4.78 0.49 -20.15
N PHE A 370 5.62 -0.13 -19.32
CA PHE A 370 6.74 -0.97 -19.78
C PHE A 370 6.29 -2.14 -20.66
N SER A 371 5.15 -2.76 -20.32
CA SER A 371 4.63 -3.94 -21.01
C SER A 371 3.82 -3.59 -22.28
N CYS A 372 3.26 -2.39 -22.38
CA CYS A 372 2.57 -1.88 -23.56
C CYS A 372 3.52 -1.31 -24.63
N TRP A 373 4.71 -0.87 -24.25
CA TRP A 373 5.68 -0.21 -25.15
C TRP A 373 6.04 -1.10 -26.34
N GLU A 374 5.78 -0.60 -27.55
CA GLU A 374 5.95 -1.33 -28.82
C GLU A 374 5.26 -2.71 -28.81
N ASN A 375 4.17 -2.89 -28.05
CA ASN A 375 3.48 -4.18 -27.91
C ASN A 375 1.97 -4.02 -28.20
N PRO A 376 1.50 -4.34 -29.42
CA PRO A 376 0.10 -4.14 -29.81
C PRO A 376 -0.85 -5.09 -29.06
N GLN A 377 -0.47 -6.35 -28.88
CA GLN A 377 -1.33 -7.36 -28.25
C GLN A 377 -1.59 -7.02 -26.78
N PHE A 378 -0.53 -6.69 -26.02
CA PHE A 378 -0.68 -6.32 -24.63
C PHE A 378 -1.36 -4.96 -24.47
N SER A 379 -1.04 -3.98 -25.34
CA SER A 379 -1.78 -2.71 -25.40
C SER A 379 -3.28 -2.95 -25.57
N SER A 380 -3.69 -3.81 -26.51
CA SER A 380 -5.12 -4.11 -26.74
C SER A 380 -5.77 -4.78 -25.53
N THR A 381 -5.09 -5.71 -24.86
CA THR A 381 -5.57 -6.36 -23.62
C THR A 381 -5.79 -5.35 -22.50
N VAL A 382 -4.83 -4.46 -22.26
CA VAL A 382 -4.93 -3.41 -21.22
C VAL A 382 -6.05 -2.42 -21.54
N LEU A 383 -6.18 -1.99 -22.80
CA LEU A 383 -7.26 -1.10 -23.22
C LEU A 383 -8.64 -1.76 -23.11
N SER A 384 -8.75 -3.05 -23.43
CA SER A 384 -10.02 -3.79 -23.35
C SER A 384 -10.55 -3.88 -21.92
N GLU A 385 -9.69 -4.13 -20.94
CA GLU A 385 -10.07 -4.13 -19.53
C GLU A 385 -10.35 -2.72 -19.01
N LEU A 386 -9.54 -1.71 -19.37
CA LEU A 386 -9.79 -0.34 -18.92
C LEU A 386 -11.10 0.23 -19.49
N LEU A 387 -11.45 -0.07 -20.75
CA LEU A 387 -12.75 0.27 -21.33
C LEU A 387 -13.89 -0.45 -20.60
N TRP A 388 -13.71 -1.72 -20.21
CA TRP A 388 -14.69 -2.46 -19.39
C TRP A 388 -14.93 -1.80 -18.03
N GLN A 389 -13.87 -1.49 -17.29
CA GLN A 389 -13.96 -0.84 -15.98
C GLN A 389 -14.59 0.57 -16.10
N VAL A 390 -14.22 1.34 -17.13
CA VAL A 390 -14.82 2.66 -17.41
C VAL A 390 -16.31 2.55 -17.78
N ALA A 391 -16.73 1.49 -18.48
CA ALA A 391 -18.12 1.27 -18.85
C ALA A 391 -19.01 0.80 -17.68
N TYR A 392 -18.51 -0.04 -16.78
CA TYR A 392 -19.36 -0.77 -15.81
C TYR A 392 -19.12 -0.44 -14.33
N SER A 393 -17.90 -0.12 -13.90
CA SER A 393 -17.57 0.07 -12.47
C SER A 393 -18.25 1.32 -11.86
N TYR A 394 -18.29 1.46 -10.54
CA TYR A 394 -19.09 2.52 -9.89
C TYR A 394 -18.56 3.93 -10.18
N THR A 395 -19.46 4.91 -10.28
CA THR A 395 -19.13 6.29 -10.71
C THR A 395 -18.09 7.00 -9.85
N TYR A 396 -17.98 6.65 -8.56
CA TYR A 396 -16.98 7.20 -7.63
C TYR A 396 -15.64 6.43 -7.65
N GLU A 397 -15.54 5.34 -8.43
CA GLU A 397 -14.35 4.47 -8.57
C GLU A 397 -13.70 4.60 -9.97
N LEU A 398 -14.30 5.36 -10.89
CA LEU A 398 -13.83 5.46 -12.28
C LEU A 398 -12.49 6.18 -12.43
N ARG A 399 -12.18 7.10 -11.52
CA ARG A 399 -11.03 7.99 -11.65
C ARG A 399 -9.70 7.23 -11.76
N PRO A 400 -9.34 6.27 -10.89
CA PRO A 400 -8.15 5.42 -11.08
C PRO A 400 -8.04 4.77 -12.46
N TYR A 401 -9.15 4.25 -13.01
CA TYR A 401 -9.15 3.62 -14.34
C TYR A 401 -8.95 4.64 -15.47
N LEU A 402 -9.56 5.83 -15.37
CA LEU A 402 -9.40 6.92 -16.34
C LEU A 402 -8.01 7.57 -16.27
N ASP A 403 -7.49 7.81 -15.07
CA ASP A 403 -6.13 8.33 -14.84
C ASP A 403 -5.09 7.32 -15.41
N LEU A 404 -5.27 6.01 -15.20
CA LEU A 404 -4.44 4.96 -15.78
C LEU A 404 -4.59 4.85 -17.32
N LEU A 405 -5.81 4.89 -17.84
CA LEU A 405 -6.09 4.88 -19.29
C LEU A 405 -5.38 6.03 -20.00
N LEU A 406 -5.41 7.24 -19.42
CA LEU A 406 -4.67 8.39 -19.92
C LEU A 406 -3.15 8.13 -19.93
N GLN A 407 -2.57 7.49 -18.92
CA GLN A 407 -1.13 7.15 -18.91
C GLN A 407 -0.75 6.12 -20.01
N ILE A 408 -1.67 5.23 -20.42
CA ILE A 408 -1.45 4.27 -21.51
C ILE A 408 -1.61 4.92 -22.89
N LEU A 409 -2.51 5.91 -23.03
CA LEU A 409 -2.62 6.72 -24.25
C LEU A 409 -1.42 7.67 -24.43
N LEU A 410 -0.86 8.20 -23.34
CA LEU A 410 0.36 9.01 -23.31
C LEU A 410 1.66 8.17 -23.37
N ILE A 411 1.62 6.99 -23.97
CA ILE A 411 2.82 6.25 -24.38
C ILE A 411 3.19 6.69 -25.81
N GLU A 412 4.37 7.27 -25.97
CA GLU A 412 4.89 7.85 -27.21
C GLU A 412 5.74 6.83 -28.00
N ASP A 413 5.09 5.74 -28.41
CA ASP A 413 5.68 4.69 -29.25
C ASP A 413 4.99 4.62 -30.63
N SER A 414 5.42 3.72 -31.51
CA SER A 414 4.84 3.57 -32.87
C SER A 414 3.35 3.15 -32.88
N TRP A 415 2.79 2.69 -31.76
CA TRP A 415 1.39 2.29 -31.61
C TRP A 415 0.50 3.36 -30.97
N GLN A 416 1.01 4.54 -30.61
CA GLN A 416 0.23 5.60 -29.94
C GLN A 416 -1.07 5.94 -30.68
N THR A 417 -1.00 6.15 -32.00
CA THR A 417 -2.16 6.43 -32.87
C THR A 417 -3.23 5.32 -32.79
N HIS A 418 -2.80 4.06 -32.76
CA HIS A 418 -3.69 2.90 -32.69
C HIS A 418 -4.36 2.80 -31.32
N ARG A 419 -3.61 3.00 -30.22
CA ARG A 419 -4.18 3.03 -28.86
C ARG A 419 -5.24 4.13 -28.71
N ILE A 420 -4.96 5.34 -29.22
CA ILE A 420 -5.92 6.46 -29.20
C ILE A 420 -7.16 6.13 -30.03
N HIS A 421 -6.99 5.62 -31.25
CA HIS A 421 -8.11 5.27 -32.12
C HIS A 421 -9.04 4.23 -31.48
N ASN A 422 -8.47 3.16 -30.91
CA ASN A 422 -9.22 2.09 -30.25
C ASN A 422 -9.97 2.56 -29.00
N VAL A 423 -9.42 3.50 -28.21
CA VAL A 423 -10.15 4.04 -27.05
C VAL A 423 -11.26 5.00 -27.47
N LEU A 424 -11.08 5.77 -28.54
CA LEU A 424 -12.10 6.71 -29.02
C LEU A 424 -13.25 5.99 -29.74
N LYS A 425 -12.98 5.00 -30.61
CA LYS A 425 -13.99 4.30 -31.43
C LYS A 425 -14.41 2.92 -30.91
N GLY A 426 -13.74 2.40 -29.89
CA GLY A 426 -13.88 1.00 -29.47
C GLY A 426 -12.86 0.07 -30.13
N ILE A 427 -12.73 -1.12 -29.54
CA ILE A 427 -11.97 -2.26 -30.09
C ILE A 427 -12.98 -3.12 -30.87
N PRO A 428 -12.82 -3.31 -32.19
CA PRO A 428 -13.73 -4.12 -33.00
C PRO A 428 -13.99 -5.50 -32.37
N ASP A 429 -15.27 -5.88 -32.35
CA ASP A 429 -15.79 -7.15 -31.83
C ASP A 429 -15.47 -7.46 -30.34
N ASP A 430 -14.94 -6.51 -29.57
CA ASP A 430 -14.57 -6.69 -28.16
C ASP A 430 -15.11 -5.59 -27.21
N ARG A 431 -14.92 -4.29 -27.50
CA ARG A 431 -15.32 -3.20 -26.57
C ARG A 431 -15.81 -1.94 -27.24
N ASP A 432 -16.84 -1.33 -26.66
CA ASP A 432 -17.30 0.04 -26.93
C ASP A 432 -16.19 1.08 -26.73
N GLY A 433 -16.25 2.19 -27.47
CA GLY A 433 -15.38 3.34 -27.24
C GLY A 433 -15.85 4.24 -26.08
N LEU A 434 -15.04 5.25 -25.77
CA LEU A 434 -15.45 6.33 -24.85
C LEU A 434 -16.66 7.10 -25.40
N PHE A 435 -16.74 7.34 -26.71
CA PHE A 435 -17.88 8.03 -27.31
C PHE A 435 -19.19 7.25 -27.16
N ASP A 436 -19.16 5.93 -27.37
CA ASP A 436 -20.34 5.07 -27.24
C ASP A 436 -20.72 4.90 -25.77
N THR A 437 -19.73 4.87 -24.87
CA THR A 437 -19.95 4.91 -23.41
C THR A 437 -20.58 6.22 -22.94
N ILE A 438 -20.20 7.38 -23.50
CA ILE A 438 -20.88 8.68 -23.26
C ILE A 438 -22.33 8.61 -23.75
N GLN A 439 -22.55 8.19 -24.99
CA GLN A 439 -23.87 8.08 -25.63
C GLN A 439 -24.83 7.16 -24.84
N ARG A 440 -24.35 6.02 -24.35
CA ARG A 440 -25.10 5.09 -23.47
C ARG A 440 -25.39 5.70 -22.10
N SER A 441 -24.48 6.49 -21.55
CA SER A 441 -24.54 6.97 -20.17
C SER A 441 -25.36 8.25 -19.98
N LYS A 442 -25.58 9.03 -21.04
CA LYS A 442 -26.13 10.40 -20.99
C LYS A 442 -27.47 10.59 -20.24
N ASN A 443 -28.34 9.57 -20.20
CA ASN A 443 -29.66 9.68 -19.56
C ASN A 443 -29.63 9.33 -18.06
N HIS A 444 -28.93 8.25 -17.69
CA HIS A 444 -29.03 7.64 -16.35
C HIS A 444 -27.72 7.58 -15.58
N TYR A 445 -26.58 7.82 -16.24
CA TYR A 445 -25.22 7.74 -15.68
C TYR A 445 -24.38 8.96 -16.08
N GLN A 446 -24.97 10.15 -16.00
CA GLN A 446 -24.37 11.42 -16.43
C GLN A 446 -22.97 11.68 -15.84
N LYS A 447 -22.71 11.28 -14.58
CA LYS A 447 -21.35 11.36 -13.98
C LYS A 447 -20.31 10.49 -14.70
N ARG A 448 -20.69 9.34 -15.29
CA ARG A 448 -19.81 8.49 -16.12
C ARG A 448 -19.49 9.19 -17.44
N ALA A 449 -20.52 9.71 -18.12
CA ALA A 449 -20.36 10.49 -19.36
C ALA A 449 -19.46 11.72 -19.15
N TYR A 450 -19.72 12.52 -18.10
CA TYR A 450 -18.88 13.66 -17.71
C TYR A 450 -17.42 13.27 -17.46
N GLN A 451 -17.16 12.20 -16.71
CA GLN A 451 -15.79 11.74 -16.44
C GLN A 451 -15.07 11.25 -17.70
N CYS A 452 -15.77 10.59 -18.63
CA CYS A 452 -15.21 10.24 -19.95
C CYS A 452 -14.84 11.50 -20.75
N ILE A 453 -15.73 12.51 -20.82
CA ILE A 453 -15.42 13.79 -21.47
C ILE A 453 -14.24 14.49 -20.79
N LYS A 454 -14.17 14.49 -19.45
CA LYS A 454 -13.05 15.07 -18.68
C LYS A 454 -11.71 14.39 -19.01
N CYS A 455 -11.71 13.07 -19.13
CA CYS A 455 -10.54 12.30 -19.58
C CYS A 455 -10.15 12.66 -21.03
N MET A 456 -11.11 12.87 -21.91
CA MET A 456 -10.87 13.25 -23.31
C MET A 456 -10.37 14.69 -23.46
N VAL A 457 -10.88 15.65 -22.66
CA VAL A 457 -10.32 17.00 -22.52
C VAL A 457 -8.85 16.90 -22.10
N ALA A 458 -8.53 16.08 -21.10
CA ALA A 458 -7.15 15.87 -20.65
C ALA A 458 -6.27 15.21 -21.72
N LEU A 459 -6.80 14.26 -22.48
CA LEU A 459 -6.10 13.65 -23.61
C LEU A 459 -5.77 14.67 -24.71
N PHE A 460 -6.76 15.39 -25.23
CA PHE A 460 -6.56 16.33 -26.33
C PHE A 460 -5.75 17.57 -25.91
N SER A 461 -5.80 17.97 -24.62
CA SER A 461 -4.96 19.05 -24.08
C SER A 461 -3.47 18.69 -24.00
N ASN A 462 -3.13 17.41 -23.79
CA ASN A 462 -1.76 16.96 -23.51
C ASN A 462 -1.14 16.07 -24.60
N CYS A 463 -1.92 15.63 -25.60
CA CYS A 463 -1.47 14.78 -26.69
C CYS A 463 -1.80 15.42 -28.04
N THR A 464 -0.79 15.98 -28.70
CA THR A 464 -0.90 16.58 -30.03
C THR A 464 -1.37 15.56 -31.08
N VAL A 465 -0.92 14.29 -30.97
CA VAL A 465 -1.35 13.19 -31.83
C VAL A 465 -2.85 12.91 -31.67
N ALA A 466 -3.36 12.89 -30.43
CA ALA A 466 -4.79 12.70 -30.18
C ALA A 466 -5.64 13.85 -30.75
N TYR A 467 -5.16 15.09 -30.60
CA TYR A 467 -5.80 16.25 -31.20
C TYR A 467 -5.77 16.21 -32.74
N GLN A 468 -4.67 15.75 -33.35
CA GLN A 468 -4.59 15.55 -34.81
C GLN A 468 -5.54 14.43 -35.31
N ILE A 469 -5.73 13.36 -34.54
CA ILE A 469 -6.70 12.30 -34.84
C ILE A 469 -8.14 12.85 -34.81
N LEU A 470 -8.48 13.67 -33.81
CA LEU A 470 -9.74 14.41 -33.75
C LEU A 470 -9.86 15.38 -34.94
N GLN A 471 -8.81 16.13 -35.27
CA GLN A 471 -8.83 17.14 -36.34
C GLN A 471 -8.87 16.57 -37.76
N SER A 472 -8.50 15.29 -37.95
CA SER A 472 -8.52 14.63 -39.26
C SER A 472 -9.74 13.74 -39.51
N ASN A 473 -10.40 13.21 -38.47
CA ASN A 473 -11.48 12.23 -38.61
C ASN A 473 -12.88 12.86 -38.39
N GLY A 474 -13.64 13.08 -39.47
CA GLY A 474 -14.95 13.77 -39.41
C GLY A 474 -16.02 13.11 -38.54
N ASP A 475 -15.98 11.78 -38.37
CA ASP A 475 -16.84 11.05 -37.41
C ASP A 475 -16.47 11.40 -35.96
N LEU A 476 -15.18 11.43 -35.62
CA LEU A 476 -14.70 11.84 -34.31
C LEU A 476 -15.01 13.31 -34.02
N LYS A 477 -14.91 14.20 -35.02
CA LYS A 477 -15.35 15.60 -34.89
C LYS A 477 -16.81 15.70 -34.47
N ARG A 478 -17.71 15.05 -35.21
CA ARG A 478 -19.16 15.09 -34.93
C ARG A 478 -19.47 14.54 -33.54
N LYS A 479 -18.86 13.40 -33.18
CA LYS A 479 -19.03 12.78 -31.84
C LYS A 479 -18.47 13.66 -30.72
N TRP A 480 -17.37 14.38 -30.95
CA TRP A 480 -16.82 15.34 -30.00
C TRP A 480 -17.74 16.54 -29.80
N THR A 481 -18.08 17.25 -30.89
CA THR A 481 -18.97 18.42 -30.83
C THR A 481 -20.27 18.07 -30.12
N TRP A 482 -20.92 16.96 -30.48
CA TRP A 482 -22.13 16.49 -29.81
C TRP A 482 -21.94 16.20 -28.30
N ALA A 483 -20.80 15.62 -27.89
CA ALA A 483 -20.53 15.37 -26.48
C ALA A 483 -20.27 16.67 -25.68
N VAL A 484 -19.70 17.69 -26.32
CA VAL A 484 -19.51 19.03 -25.73
C VAL A 484 -20.83 19.79 -25.63
N GLU A 485 -21.66 19.76 -26.67
CA GLU A 485 -23.02 20.30 -26.69
C GLU A 485 -23.86 19.67 -25.57
N TRP A 486 -23.90 18.33 -25.48
CA TRP A 486 -24.62 17.64 -24.41
C TRP A 486 -24.14 18.03 -23.00
N LEU A 487 -22.83 18.21 -22.79
CA LEU A 487 -22.30 18.65 -21.50
C LEU A 487 -22.70 20.10 -21.18
N GLY A 488 -22.85 20.96 -22.19
CA GLY A 488 -23.43 22.29 -22.06
C GLY A 488 -24.90 22.22 -21.65
N ASP A 489 -25.72 21.56 -22.46
CA ASP A 489 -27.16 21.38 -22.24
C ASP A 489 -27.47 20.82 -20.85
N GLU A 490 -26.75 19.79 -20.40
CA GLU A 490 -27.01 19.15 -19.10
C GLU A 490 -26.55 20.04 -17.91
N LEU A 491 -25.49 20.84 -18.08
CA LEU A 491 -25.10 21.84 -17.08
C LEU A 491 -26.02 23.07 -17.04
N GLU A 492 -26.73 23.36 -18.14
CA GLU A 492 -27.73 24.44 -18.19
C GLU A 492 -29.15 23.96 -17.83
N ARG A 493 -29.46 22.66 -18.00
CA ARG A 493 -30.73 22.01 -17.64
C ARG A 493 -31.12 22.31 -16.21
N ARG A 494 -32.23 23.05 -16.01
CA ARG A 494 -32.71 23.39 -14.66
C ARG A 494 -33.08 22.11 -13.91
N PRO A 495 -32.71 21.98 -12.61
CA PRO A 495 -33.14 20.83 -11.82
C PRO A 495 -34.68 20.79 -11.76
N TYR A 496 -35.26 19.58 -11.85
CA TYR A 496 -36.71 19.40 -11.77
C TYR A 496 -37.25 19.98 -10.45
N SER A 497 -38.31 20.78 -10.54
CA SER A 497 -38.81 21.62 -9.45
C SER A 497 -39.52 20.80 -8.37
N GLY A 498 -38.76 20.36 -7.35
CA GLY A 498 -39.27 19.61 -6.20
C GLY A 498 -39.52 20.42 -4.92
N ASN A 499 -38.98 21.63 -4.78
CA ASN A 499 -39.30 22.54 -3.67
C ASN A 499 -38.81 23.99 -3.94
N PRO A 500 -39.64 25.05 -3.76
CA PRO A 500 -39.29 26.42 -4.18
C PRO A 500 -38.56 27.26 -3.11
N GLN A 501 -38.13 26.69 -1.98
CA GLN A 501 -37.73 27.47 -0.79
C GLN A 501 -36.22 27.59 -0.50
N TYR A 502 -35.34 27.00 -1.32
CA TYR A 502 -33.87 27.17 -1.19
C TYR A 502 -33.18 27.44 -2.55
N THR A 503 -33.69 28.44 -3.29
CA THR A 503 -33.11 28.88 -4.57
C THR A 503 -31.88 29.78 -4.37
N TYR A 504 -30.74 29.19 -3.99
CA TYR A 504 -29.44 29.82 -4.16
C TYR A 504 -28.85 29.47 -5.53
N ASN A 505 -28.21 30.44 -6.20
CA ASN A 505 -27.40 30.21 -7.41
C ASN A 505 -26.08 29.52 -7.03
N ASN A 506 -26.15 28.24 -6.64
CA ASN A 506 -25.05 27.52 -5.99
C ASN A 506 -23.97 26.99 -6.95
N TRP A 507 -23.44 27.87 -7.80
CA TRP A 507 -22.17 27.68 -8.51
C TRP A 507 -20.94 27.74 -7.58
N SER A 508 -21.16 28.04 -6.30
CA SER A 508 -20.18 28.11 -5.21
C SER A 508 -20.20 26.83 -4.34
N PRO A 509 -19.12 26.54 -3.58
CA PRO A 509 -19.11 25.43 -2.61
C PRO A 509 -20.27 25.51 -1.59
N PRO A 510 -20.72 24.37 -1.01
CA PRO A 510 -20.09 23.06 -1.00
C PRO A 510 -20.79 22.01 -1.89
N VAL A 511 -20.92 22.27 -3.20
CA VAL A 511 -21.27 21.22 -4.18
C VAL A 511 -20.21 20.12 -4.17
N GLN A 512 -20.60 18.85 -4.20
CA GLN A 512 -19.67 17.74 -4.10
C GLN A 512 -18.97 17.49 -5.46
N SER A 513 -17.85 16.75 -5.47
CA SER A 513 -17.14 16.48 -6.72
C SER A 513 -17.81 15.36 -7.51
N ASN A 514 -18.13 15.61 -8.79
CA ASN A 514 -18.68 14.62 -9.73
C ASN A 514 -17.82 13.35 -9.94
N GLU A 515 -16.59 13.34 -9.42
CA GLU A 515 -15.66 12.19 -9.45
C GLU A 515 -15.66 11.37 -8.14
N THR A 516 -16.26 11.89 -7.05
CA THR A 516 -16.22 11.27 -5.71
C THR A 516 -17.54 11.30 -4.96
N SER A 517 -18.58 11.96 -5.48
CA SER A 517 -19.91 12.02 -4.87
C SER A 517 -20.82 10.93 -5.41
N ASN A 518 -21.58 10.31 -4.50
CA ASN A 518 -22.52 9.24 -4.82
C ASN A 518 -23.64 9.67 -5.77
N GLY A 519 -24.34 8.69 -6.34
CA GLY A 519 -25.39 8.91 -7.34
C GLY A 519 -24.86 9.08 -8.77
N TYR A 520 -25.77 9.37 -9.69
CA TYR A 520 -25.52 9.20 -11.13
C TYR A 520 -25.70 10.46 -11.99
N PHE A 521 -26.51 11.43 -11.54
CA PHE A 521 -26.81 12.69 -12.25
C PHE A 521 -25.69 13.74 -12.06
N LEU A 522 -25.47 14.59 -13.05
CA LEU A 522 -24.38 15.56 -13.08
C LEU A 522 -24.66 16.76 -12.16
N GLU A 523 -23.76 17.02 -11.20
CA GLU A 523 -23.86 18.20 -10.32
C GLU A 523 -23.16 19.41 -10.96
N ARG A 524 -23.77 20.61 -10.83
CA ARG A 524 -23.23 21.89 -11.31
C ARG A 524 -22.03 22.37 -10.49
N SER A 525 -20.88 21.75 -10.69
CA SER A 525 -19.62 22.10 -10.01
C SER A 525 -18.75 23.05 -10.83
N HIS A 526 -17.87 23.79 -10.17
CA HIS A 526 -16.88 24.63 -10.85
C HIS A 526 -15.95 23.79 -11.75
N SER A 527 -15.58 22.57 -11.32
CA SER A 527 -14.80 21.64 -12.15
C SER A 527 -15.52 21.26 -13.44
N ALA A 528 -16.84 21.01 -13.40
CA ALA A 528 -17.61 20.72 -14.59
C ALA A 528 -17.62 21.90 -15.57
N ARG A 529 -17.81 23.13 -15.07
CA ARG A 529 -17.74 24.36 -15.89
C ARG A 529 -16.36 24.59 -16.53
N MET A 530 -15.28 24.32 -15.81
CA MET A 530 -13.90 24.40 -16.35
C MET A 530 -13.60 23.27 -17.34
N THR A 531 -14.23 22.11 -17.18
CA THR A 531 -14.15 21.01 -18.15
C THR A 531 -14.85 21.39 -19.45
N LEU A 532 -16.07 21.92 -19.36
CA LEU A 532 -16.83 22.40 -20.52
C LEU A 532 -16.09 23.51 -21.28
N ALA A 533 -15.59 24.54 -20.58
CA ALA A 533 -14.85 25.63 -21.21
C ALA A 533 -13.66 25.12 -22.05
N LYS A 534 -12.83 24.23 -21.47
CA LYS A 534 -11.73 23.57 -22.19
C LYS A 534 -12.21 22.64 -23.31
N ALA A 535 -13.37 22.00 -23.16
CA ALA A 535 -13.91 21.14 -24.20
C ALA A 535 -14.32 21.96 -25.44
N CYS A 536 -14.87 23.15 -25.24
CA CYS A 536 -15.15 24.12 -26.30
C CYS A 536 -13.86 24.66 -26.95
N GLU A 537 -12.81 24.96 -26.17
CA GLU A 537 -11.47 25.34 -26.69
C GLU A 537 -10.85 24.25 -27.59
N LEU A 538 -11.23 22.99 -27.39
CA LEU A 538 -10.76 21.83 -28.14
C LEU A 538 -11.70 21.42 -29.28
N CYS A 539 -12.82 22.12 -29.48
CA CYS A 539 -13.69 21.86 -30.63
C CYS A 539 -12.96 22.24 -31.94
N PRO A 540 -13.05 21.40 -32.99
CA PRO A 540 -12.67 21.80 -34.34
C PRO A 540 -13.30 23.13 -34.75
N GLU A 541 -12.49 24.06 -35.25
CA GLU A 541 -12.99 25.22 -35.96
C GLU A 541 -13.91 24.75 -37.10
N GLU A 542 -15.17 25.20 -37.09
CA GLU A 542 -15.98 25.12 -38.28
C GLU A 542 -15.34 26.02 -39.34
N ARG A 543 -14.78 25.39 -40.38
CA ARG A 543 -14.51 26.11 -41.64
C ARG A 543 -15.85 26.50 -42.23
N HIS A 544 -16.33 27.70 -41.89
CA HIS A 544 -17.51 28.31 -42.49
C HIS A 544 -17.31 28.49 -44.00
N LEU A 545 -17.64 27.45 -44.75
CA LEU A 545 -17.65 27.45 -46.20
C LEU A 545 -18.82 28.32 -46.67
N THR A 546 -18.49 29.56 -47.00
CA THR A 546 -19.24 30.46 -47.88
C THR A 546 -20.70 30.71 -47.50
N LYS A 547 -20.92 31.80 -46.74
CA LYS A 547 -21.67 32.90 -47.35
C LYS A 547 -20.67 33.86 -48.00
N HIS A 548 -20.44 33.66 -49.29
CA HIS A 548 -19.84 34.71 -50.11
C HIS A 548 -20.90 35.79 -50.27
N GLU A 549 -20.73 36.94 -49.63
CA GLU A 549 -21.50 38.12 -50.02
C GLU A 549 -21.02 38.54 -51.41
N VAL A 550 -21.83 38.23 -52.43
CA VAL A 550 -21.60 38.73 -53.79
C VAL A 550 -22.06 40.18 -53.81
N VAL A 551 -21.16 41.06 -53.34
CA VAL A 551 -21.32 42.50 -53.51
C VAL A 551 -21.14 42.82 -54.99
N SER A 552 -22.26 42.87 -55.72
CA SER A 552 -22.30 43.45 -57.06
C SER A 552 -22.22 44.97 -56.95
N GLU A 553 -21.14 45.56 -57.45
CA GLU A 553 -20.99 47.01 -57.52
C GLU A 553 -21.87 47.60 -58.63
N GLU A 554 -23.01 48.19 -58.28
CA GLU A 554 -23.73 49.12 -59.17
C GLU A 554 -24.54 50.16 -58.37
N ASP A 555 -24.87 51.28 -59.01
CA ASP A 555 -25.69 52.41 -58.49
C ASP A 555 -25.28 53.13 -57.20
N ALA A 556 -24.03 53.60 -57.16
CA ALA A 556 -23.62 54.68 -56.27
C ALA A 556 -24.14 56.08 -56.73
N GLN A 557 -25.45 56.40 -56.60
CA GLN A 557 -25.91 57.79 -56.79
C GLN A 557 -27.26 58.24 -56.16
N ARG A 558 -27.19 59.43 -55.49
CA ARG A 558 -28.25 60.43 -55.19
C ARG A 558 -29.19 60.26 -53.97
N LYS A 559 -28.85 61.02 -52.91
CA LYS A 559 -29.68 62.05 -52.24
C LYS A 559 -31.13 61.71 -51.77
N SER A 560 -31.24 61.39 -50.47
CA SER A 560 -31.88 62.21 -49.41
C SER A 560 -33.13 63.13 -49.69
N PRO A 561 -34.03 63.32 -48.69
CA PRO A 561 -34.78 62.32 -47.91
C PRO A 561 -36.31 62.70 -47.84
N PRO A 562 -37.11 62.55 -46.74
CA PRO A 562 -38.48 62.02 -46.79
C PRO A 562 -39.58 63.10 -46.57
N PRO A 563 -40.88 62.73 -46.41
CA PRO A 563 -41.40 62.47 -45.05
C PRO A 563 -42.60 61.46 -44.96
N GLN A 564 -43.02 61.17 -43.71
CA GLN A 564 -44.41 61.13 -43.14
C GLN A 564 -45.64 60.78 -44.04
N GLN A 565 -46.70 60.08 -43.58
CA GLN A 565 -47.28 59.94 -42.23
C GLN A 565 -48.39 58.83 -42.16
N LEU A 566 -48.69 58.35 -40.93
CA LEU A 566 -49.99 57.85 -40.40
C LEU A 566 -50.71 56.57 -40.95
N LEU A 567 -51.12 55.74 -39.98
CA LEU A 567 -52.16 54.67 -39.97
C LEU A 567 -53.59 55.28 -39.93
N PRO A 568 -54.73 54.52 -39.89
CA PRO A 568 -54.95 53.05 -39.86
C PRO A 568 -56.00 52.52 -40.87
N GLY A 569 -56.36 51.21 -40.85
CA GLY A 569 -57.57 50.72 -41.56
C GLY A 569 -57.74 49.20 -41.81
N GLU A 570 -58.04 48.42 -40.77
CA GLU A 570 -59.16 47.43 -40.62
C GLU A 570 -59.74 46.53 -41.77
N VAL A 571 -60.18 45.31 -41.40
CA VAL A 571 -61.20 44.39 -42.03
C VAL A 571 -60.83 43.35 -43.14
N ALA A 572 -60.72 42.07 -42.72
CA ALA A 572 -61.28 40.79 -43.25
C ALA A 572 -61.09 40.22 -44.69
N GLY A 573 -61.30 38.88 -44.79
CA GLY A 573 -61.22 37.98 -45.98
C GLY A 573 -60.17 36.86 -45.77
N GLU A 574 -60.44 35.54 -45.68
CA GLU A 574 -61.23 34.59 -46.50
C GLU A 574 -60.80 34.56 -47.99
N GLN A 575 -60.59 33.43 -48.70
CA GLN A 575 -60.71 31.95 -48.49
C GLN A 575 -59.78 31.27 -49.55
N GLN A 576 -59.35 29.98 -49.63
CA GLN A 576 -59.57 28.64 -49.03
C GLN A 576 -58.17 27.96 -48.82
N HIS A 577 -57.90 26.77 -48.22
CA HIS A 577 -58.62 25.55 -47.79
C HIS A 577 -58.77 24.38 -48.82
N THR A 578 -57.82 23.43 -48.82
CA THR A 578 -57.98 22.01 -49.29
C THR A 578 -57.08 21.03 -48.51
N GLU A 579 -57.71 20.22 -47.66
CA GLU A 579 -57.32 18.82 -47.33
C GLU A 579 -58.13 17.88 -48.28
N PRO A 580 -58.08 16.52 -48.21
CA PRO A 580 -57.29 15.59 -47.38
C PRO A 580 -56.37 14.71 -48.28
N ASP A 581 -55.93 13.46 -48.01
CA ASP A 581 -56.43 12.42 -47.10
C ASP A 581 -55.41 11.29 -46.82
N ASP A 582 -55.92 10.30 -46.09
CA ASP A 582 -55.47 8.91 -45.86
C ASP A 582 -54.48 8.61 -44.72
N GLN A 583 -54.82 7.52 -44.04
CA GLN A 583 -54.22 6.99 -42.83
C GLN A 583 -53.65 5.61 -43.14
N GLU A 584 -52.52 5.23 -42.54
CA GLU A 584 -52.32 3.83 -42.15
C GLU A 584 -51.34 3.73 -40.98
N ALA A 585 -51.62 2.79 -40.07
CA ALA A 585 -50.79 2.48 -38.91
C ALA A 585 -50.83 0.97 -38.65
N PRO A 586 -49.70 0.34 -38.28
CA PRO A 586 -49.68 -0.96 -37.64
C PRO A 586 -49.49 -0.83 -36.12
N ASP A 587 -50.24 -1.62 -35.36
CA ASP A 587 -49.92 -1.90 -33.96
C ASP A 587 -48.67 -2.79 -33.85
N ASP A 588 -47.87 -2.60 -32.80
CA ASP A 588 -46.88 -3.58 -32.34
C ASP A 588 -47.13 -3.92 -30.87
N HIS A 589 -47.35 -5.20 -30.58
CA HIS A 589 -47.39 -5.74 -29.23
C HIS A 589 -45.97 -6.08 -28.76
N ASP A 590 -45.60 -5.70 -27.53
CA ASP A 590 -44.72 -6.59 -26.76
C ASP A 590 -45.02 -6.60 -25.24
N SER A 591 -44.49 -7.65 -24.64
CA SER A 591 -44.86 -8.34 -23.42
C SER A 591 -44.19 -7.73 -22.19
N SER A 592 -44.87 -7.76 -21.05
CA SER A 592 -44.23 -7.51 -19.74
C SER A 592 -43.85 -8.83 -19.05
N PRO A 593 -42.58 -9.02 -18.62
CA PRO A 593 -42.19 -10.10 -17.73
C PRO A 593 -42.52 -9.76 -16.25
N PRO A 594 -42.64 -10.76 -15.34
CA PRO A 594 -43.36 -10.60 -14.08
C PRO A 594 -42.51 -10.27 -12.85
N GLU A 595 -43.18 -9.72 -11.82
CA GLU A 595 -42.72 -9.79 -10.43
C GLU A 595 -43.16 -11.11 -9.78
N ASP A 596 -42.27 -11.85 -9.11
CA ASP A 596 -42.61 -12.47 -7.82
C ASP A 596 -41.37 -12.76 -6.94
N THR A 597 -41.64 -12.76 -5.64
CA THR A 597 -40.86 -12.97 -4.41
C THR A 597 -39.62 -13.88 -4.38
N THR A 598 -38.64 -13.46 -3.56
CA THR A 598 -38.34 -14.18 -2.29
C THR A 598 -37.60 -13.30 -1.27
N LEU A 599 -37.73 -13.64 0.02
CA LEU A 599 -37.28 -12.84 1.18
C LEU A 599 -36.04 -13.46 1.85
N TYR A 600 -35.10 -12.62 2.32
CA TYR A 600 -34.20 -12.89 3.46
C TYR A 600 -33.72 -11.56 4.09
N PRO A 601 -33.14 -11.52 5.32
CA PRO A 601 -33.62 -10.55 6.31
C PRO A 601 -32.62 -9.46 6.70
N ASN A 602 -33.15 -8.37 7.26
CA ASN A 602 -32.38 -7.25 7.81
C ASN A 602 -31.38 -7.71 8.88
N SER A 603 -30.16 -7.18 8.82
CA SER A 603 -29.21 -7.09 9.94
C SER A 603 -29.05 -5.64 10.39
N PRO A 604 -28.81 -5.36 11.68
CA PRO A 604 -28.93 -4.01 12.24
C PRO A 604 -27.79 -3.07 11.82
N GLY A 605 -28.12 -1.78 11.64
CA GLY A 605 -27.19 -0.77 11.13
C GLY A 605 -26.15 -0.27 12.15
N THR A 606 -24.92 -0.08 11.68
CA THR A 606 -23.79 0.43 12.47
C THR A 606 -23.76 1.96 12.48
N GLN A 607 -23.84 2.59 13.66
CA GLN A 607 -23.59 4.02 13.79
C GLN A 607 -22.10 4.34 13.63
N TYR A 608 -21.72 5.01 12.54
CA TYR A 608 -20.37 5.54 12.36
C TYR A 608 -20.20 6.86 13.13
N GLN A 609 -19.58 6.77 14.32
CA GLN A 609 -19.24 7.93 15.12
C GLN A 609 -17.93 8.57 14.61
N GLN A 610 -18.03 9.65 13.83
CA GLN A 610 -16.85 10.41 13.38
C GLN A 610 -16.19 11.11 14.58
N GLN A 611 -14.93 10.77 14.88
CA GLN A 611 -14.14 11.47 15.90
C GLN A 611 -13.09 12.36 15.24
N ASN A 612 -13.50 13.57 14.88
CA ASN A 612 -12.64 14.60 14.31
C ASN A 612 -11.91 15.37 15.42
N ASN A 613 -10.58 15.50 15.36
CA ASN A 613 -9.86 16.47 16.20
C ASN A 613 -8.46 16.82 15.66
N HIS A 614 -8.21 18.12 15.49
CA HIS A 614 -6.91 18.75 15.26
C HIS A 614 -6.92 20.12 15.95
N PRO A 615 -5.97 20.44 16.85
CA PRO A 615 -5.73 21.81 17.30
C PRO A 615 -4.64 22.47 16.45
N HIS A 616 -4.89 23.67 15.93
CA HIS A 616 -3.85 24.53 15.37
C HIS A 616 -2.98 25.17 16.47
N GLY A 617 -1.71 25.43 16.15
CA GLY A 617 -0.85 26.39 16.84
C GLY A 617 0.01 27.13 15.81
N GLN A 618 0.03 28.47 15.86
CA GLN A 618 0.81 29.29 14.93
C GLN A 618 2.22 29.61 15.47
N PRO A 619 3.19 29.93 14.59
CA PRO A 619 4.58 30.17 14.97
C PRO A 619 4.79 31.55 15.61
N TYR A 620 5.83 31.68 16.43
CA TYR A 620 6.34 32.96 16.94
C TYR A 620 7.85 33.08 16.72
N THR A 621 8.33 34.30 16.52
CA THR A 621 9.70 34.62 16.13
C THR A 621 10.48 35.31 17.26
N GLY A 622 11.78 35.04 17.39
CA GLY A 622 12.67 35.76 18.33
C GLY A 622 13.96 34.98 18.64
N PRO A 623 15.14 35.62 18.66
CA PRO A 623 16.42 34.90 18.72
C PRO A 623 17.01 34.78 20.13
N ALA A 624 17.84 33.75 20.33
CA ALA A 624 18.77 33.62 21.46
C ALA A 624 20.23 33.65 20.95
N ALA A 625 21.14 34.18 21.78
CA ALA A 625 22.47 34.59 21.34
C ALA A 625 23.53 33.48 21.34
N GLN A 626 24.61 33.73 20.59
CA GLN A 626 25.89 33.01 20.71
C GLN A 626 26.46 33.17 22.12
N HIS A 627 27.05 32.12 22.68
CA HIS A 627 28.18 32.28 23.61
C HIS A 627 29.13 31.09 23.55
N VAL A 628 30.43 31.38 23.51
CA VAL A 628 31.52 30.41 23.47
C VAL A 628 32.08 30.24 24.87
N ASN A 629 32.35 29.00 25.31
CA ASN A 629 33.59 28.67 26.03
C ASN A 629 33.85 27.17 26.18
N ASN A 630 35.12 26.80 25.99
CA ASN A 630 35.75 25.57 26.47
C ASN A 630 36.32 25.85 27.89
N PRO A 631 36.58 24.84 28.74
CA PRO A 631 37.99 24.43 28.83
C PRO A 631 38.24 22.93 29.14
N GLN A 632 39.41 22.45 28.72
CA GLN A 632 40.03 21.23 29.27
C GLN A 632 40.63 21.49 30.67
N PRO A 633 40.90 20.43 31.44
CA PRO A 633 42.32 20.15 31.71
C PRO A 633 42.72 18.65 31.67
N ARG A 634 44.02 18.42 31.50
CA ARG A 634 44.78 17.16 31.75
C ARG A 634 45.65 17.36 33.03
N PRO A 635 46.41 16.36 33.51
CA PRO A 635 46.08 14.95 33.77
C PRO A 635 46.40 14.53 35.23
N GLY A 636 45.94 13.34 35.68
CA GLY A 636 46.27 12.73 36.98
C GLY A 636 47.19 11.51 36.86
N GLN A 637 47.89 11.13 37.94
CA GLN A 637 48.95 10.11 37.95
C GLN A 637 48.53 8.71 38.45
N ARG A 638 49.43 7.74 38.24
CA ARG A 638 49.36 6.32 38.64
C ARG A 638 48.99 6.09 40.11
N ALA A 639 48.31 4.97 40.35
CA ALA A 639 48.66 4.04 41.42
C ALA A 639 48.82 2.63 40.81
N GLN A 640 49.79 1.85 41.30
CA GLN A 640 49.95 0.43 41.01
C GLN A 640 49.83 -0.33 42.33
N GLU A 641 49.02 -1.37 42.37
CA GLU A 641 49.12 -2.43 43.38
C GLU A 641 49.03 -3.79 42.68
N ASN A 642 50.04 -4.62 42.89
CA ASN A 642 50.04 -6.03 42.48
C ASN A 642 49.32 -6.86 43.54
N TRP A 643 48.53 -7.84 43.12
CA TRP A 643 48.28 -9.06 43.89
C TRP A 643 48.26 -10.27 42.97
N GLU A 644 49.33 -11.06 43.00
CA GLU A 644 49.35 -12.44 42.51
C GLU A 644 48.75 -13.35 43.60
N GLY A 645 48.03 -14.42 43.23
CA GLY A 645 47.18 -15.12 44.21
C GLY A 645 46.58 -16.47 43.80
N THR A 646 47.38 -17.32 43.14
CA THR A 646 47.30 -18.80 43.16
C THR A 646 46.03 -19.50 42.62
N GLU A 647 46.25 -20.48 41.73
CA GLU A 647 45.23 -21.47 41.32
C GLU A 647 45.04 -22.56 42.39
N GLU A 648 43.81 -23.04 42.59
CA GLU A 648 43.59 -24.42 43.05
C GLU A 648 42.22 -24.95 42.56
N ALA A 649 42.17 -26.20 42.11
CA ALA A 649 40.99 -26.79 41.47
C ALA A 649 40.58 -28.13 42.13
N PRO A 650 39.28 -28.36 42.40
CA PRO A 650 38.79 -29.62 42.95
C PRO A 650 38.68 -30.72 41.85
N PRO A 651 38.86 -32.01 42.21
CA PRO A 651 39.08 -33.08 41.24
C PRO A 651 37.81 -33.65 40.60
N THR A 652 37.99 -34.24 39.41
CA THR A 652 36.99 -35.06 38.71
C THR A 652 36.83 -36.43 39.36
N GLN A 653 35.60 -36.97 39.35
CA GLN A 653 35.34 -38.40 39.50
C GLN A 653 34.71 -38.93 38.22
N THR A 654 35.44 -39.76 37.47
CA THR A 654 34.87 -40.65 36.46
C THR A 654 34.35 -41.92 37.12
N LYS A 655 33.34 -42.55 36.49
CA LYS A 655 32.97 -43.94 36.76
C LYS A 655 33.63 -44.83 35.72
N GLU A 656 34.11 -45.97 36.21
CA GLU A 656 34.68 -47.12 35.47
C GLU A 656 36.02 -46.85 34.75
#